data_AF-A0A6N8X0T0-F1
#
_entry.id   AF-A0A6N8X0T0-F1
#
_cell.length_a   1.000
_cell.length_b   1.000
_cell.length_c   1.000
_cell.angle_alpha   90.00
_cell.angle_beta   90.00
_cell.angle_gamma   90.00
#
_symmetry.space_group_name_H-M   'P 1'
#
loop_
_entity.id
_entity.type
_entity.pdbx_description
1 polymer ?
#
loop_
_entity_poly.entity_id
_entity_poly.type
_entity_poly.pdbx_seq_one_letter_code
_entity_poly.pdbx_strand_id
1 'polypeptide(L)'
;MAFDDQLAGALEETLDRMTDTLLAGRNAAGHWEGKLSSSALSTATAVIALTLQSREQAASDPTAGGLSASDSRVGGQAAPGSQSGGLAPSGSRAGGLAAPDSRADGQTAPGPLATAGVDWLIQTQLDDGGWGDTTDSPANVSTTALCWAAVTIAGAGRPGADAALDRVRAWMTRAAGSLEPPALAQTIRLRYGKDRTFSVPILTVLALAGLLDDDSPRHGWRHVPQLPFELAAVPAALYRWLRLPVVSYALPALIAIGLVRHRQRPTRNPVARLVRRIVRTPTLYRLALLQPSSGGFLEATPLTSFVVMSLVAAGETSHPVVAPGIAFLERSARADGSWPIDTNLATWVTTLGVNALSRRSGWRERLPDEERQLLIRWLLDQHHRAYHVYTAAEPGGWAWTDLPGGVPDADDTPGALLALHALSGPNPAPESLDAACAGVDWLLNLQNRDGGIPTFCRGWGALPFDRSSPDLTAHTIRAWNAWRPALPAALAERVERATPRAVHYLEQSQQPDGSWIPLWFGNQQAPDDANPVYGTARVLEGLASLDDDAAPHATEFRAASWLAAARSPDGGWGGAPGVAPSIEETAVALGALSTWSQRARTSSLDHTASLDDTDSPDSTSSVARAGSLDSTTLSAIDTSIEAGVRWLIEATDHGQRVPATPIGLYFARLWYSEALYPRVFTLAALASAAHHARTESRGSSRVSPSPEA
;
A
#
# COMPACT_ATOMS: atom_id res chain seq x y z
N MET A 1 3.13 38.04 0.50
CA MET A 1 4.17 38.76 -0.28
C MET A 1 4.16 38.17 -1.68
N ALA A 2 3.91 38.96 -2.73
CA ALA A 2 3.91 38.41 -4.09
C ALA A 2 5.30 37.86 -4.44
N PHE A 3 5.37 36.70 -5.10
CA PHE A 3 6.65 36.14 -5.56
C PHE A 3 7.37 37.13 -6.47
N ASP A 4 8.69 37.20 -6.35
CA ASP A 4 9.50 37.98 -7.28
C ASP A 4 9.41 37.42 -8.71
N ASP A 5 9.69 38.26 -9.72
CA ASP A 5 9.54 37.89 -11.13
C ASP A 5 10.39 36.67 -11.52
N GLN A 6 11.55 36.50 -10.88
CA GLN A 6 12.45 35.37 -11.13
C GLN A 6 11.83 34.05 -10.64
N LEU A 7 11.30 34.03 -9.42
CA LEU A 7 10.63 32.88 -8.83
C LEU A 7 9.34 32.55 -9.58
N ALA A 8 8.55 33.57 -9.95
CA ALA A 8 7.34 33.39 -10.73
C ALA A 8 7.64 32.76 -12.10
N GLY A 9 8.69 33.22 -12.79
CA GLY A 9 9.14 32.64 -14.06
C GLY A 9 9.59 31.18 -13.91
N ALA A 10 10.43 30.88 -12.91
CA ALA A 10 10.90 29.53 -12.64
C ALA A 10 9.76 28.56 -12.24
N LEU A 11 8.77 29.05 -11.51
CA LEU A 11 7.57 28.32 -11.13
C LEU A 11 6.75 27.90 -12.36
N GLU A 12 6.44 28.84 -13.25
CA GLU A 12 5.66 28.54 -14.47
C GLU A 12 6.44 27.61 -15.42
N GLU A 13 7.75 27.80 -15.59
CA GLU A 13 8.59 26.88 -16.39
C GLU A 13 8.57 25.45 -15.82
N THR A 14 8.70 25.32 -14.50
CA THR A 14 8.67 24.03 -13.82
C THR A 14 7.29 23.37 -13.95
N LEU A 15 6.20 24.14 -13.82
CA LEU A 15 4.83 23.67 -14.02
C LEU A 15 4.59 23.17 -15.45
N ASP A 16 5.08 23.89 -16.45
CA ASP A 16 5.01 23.47 -17.86
C ASP A 16 5.69 22.12 -18.06
N ARG A 17 6.96 22.02 -17.64
CA ARG A 17 7.76 20.80 -17.80
C ARG A 17 7.14 19.61 -17.08
N MET A 18 6.68 19.79 -15.84
CA MET A 18 6.05 18.72 -15.07
C MET A 18 4.74 18.25 -15.69
N THR A 19 3.93 19.19 -16.20
CA THR A 19 2.67 18.86 -16.89
C THR A 19 2.93 18.06 -18.15
N ASP A 20 3.85 18.52 -19.00
CA ASP A 20 4.14 17.84 -20.27
C ASP A 20 4.72 16.45 -20.04
N THR A 21 5.63 16.32 -19.07
CA THR A 21 6.19 15.02 -18.72
C THR A 21 5.15 14.09 -18.12
N LEU A 22 4.23 14.60 -17.28
CA LEU A 22 3.14 13.80 -16.73
C LEU A 22 2.21 13.32 -17.84
N LEU A 23 1.76 14.21 -18.73
CA LEU A 23 0.88 13.86 -19.85
C LEU A 23 1.53 12.85 -20.82
N ALA A 24 2.84 12.98 -21.06
CA ALA A 24 3.61 12.03 -21.87
C ALA A 24 3.79 10.66 -21.20
N GLY A 25 3.61 10.58 -19.88
CA GLY A 25 3.74 9.34 -19.10
C GLY A 25 2.53 8.40 -19.17
N ARG A 26 1.48 8.75 -19.91
CA ARG A 26 0.31 7.89 -20.12
C ARG A 26 0.61 6.77 -21.10
N ASN A 27 -0.01 5.61 -20.89
CA ASN A 27 0.07 4.49 -21.82
C ASN A 27 -0.87 4.68 -23.03
N ALA A 28 -0.88 3.69 -23.93
CA ALA A 28 -1.73 3.71 -25.13
C ALA A 28 -3.24 3.73 -24.84
N ALA A 29 -3.67 3.30 -23.65
CA ALA A 29 -5.05 3.38 -23.19
C ALA A 29 -5.39 4.74 -22.53
N GLY A 30 -4.43 5.66 -22.44
CA GLY A 30 -4.63 7.03 -21.99
C GLY A 30 -4.59 7.22 -20.47
N HIS A 31 -4.22 6.21 -19.68
CA HIS A 31 -4.07 6.29 -18.23
C HIS A 31 -2.62 6.07 -17.79
N TRP A 32 -2.33 6.26 -16.49
CA TRP A 32 -1.01 6.03 -15.92
C TRP A 32 -0.97 4.69 -15.22
N GLU A 33 -0.01 3.85 -15.58
CA GLU A 33 0.21 2.56 -14.90
C GLU A 33 0.97 2.75 -13.58
N GLY A 34 1.89 3.73 -13.54
CA GLY A 34 2.83 3.90 -12.43
C GLY A 34 3.93 2.85 -12.42
N LYS A 35 4.83 2.95 -11.44
CA LYS A 35 5.89 1.96 -11.22
C LYS A 35 6.32 1.95 -9.77
N LEU A 36 5.94 0.89 -9.06
CA LEU A 36 6.43 0.65 -7.69
C LEU A 36 7.92 0.34 -7.66
N SER A 37 8.60 0.59 -6.55
CA SER A 37 9.99 0.15 -6.32
C SER A 37 10.11 -1.37 -6.36
N SER A 38 11.28 -1.87 -6.78
CA SER A 38 11.61 -3.29 -6.61
C SER A 38 11.76 -3.61 -5.13
N SER A 39 11.36 -4.81 -4.72
CA SER A 39 11.32 -5.20 -3.32
C SER A 39 12.11 -6.49 -3.07
N ALA A 40 13.16 -6.42 -2.25
CA ALA A 40 13.97 -7.60 -1.93
C ALA A 40 13.16 -8.67 -1.20
N LEU A 41 12.25 -8.26 -0.32
CA LEU A 41 11.32 -9.18 0.34
C LEU A 41 10.45 -9.93 -0.67
N SER A 42 9.88 -9.20 -1.62
CA SER A 42 8.96 -9.76 -2.61
C SER A 42 9.69 -10.70 -3.55
N THR A 43 10.87 -10.30 -4.03
CA THR A 43 11.78 -11.14 -4.82
C THR A 43 12.13 -12.42 -4.05
N ALA A 44 12.52 -12.32 -2.77
CA ALA A 44 12.86 -13.48 -1.95
C ALA A 44 11.70 -14.47 -1.81
N THR A 45 10.49 -13.98 -1.51
CA THR A 45 9.32 -14.85 -1.38
C THR A 45 8.92 -15.51 -2.70
N ALA A 46 8.98 -14.78 -3.82
CA ALA A 46 8.68 -15.31 -5.16
C ALA A 46 9.71 -16.39 -5.58
N VAL A 47 11.01 -16.13 -5.38
CA VAL A 47 12.10 -17.09 -5.63
C VAL A 47 11.85 -18.40 -4.88
N ILE A 48 11.48 -18.34 -3.61
CA ILE A 48 11.20 -19.52 -2.80
C ILE A 48 9.99 -20.29 -3.34
N ALA A 49 8.88 -19.60 -3.61
CA ALA A 49 7.67 -20.24 -4.13
C ALA A 49 7.93 -20.96 -5.47
N LEU A 50 8.58 -20.28 -6.42
CA LEU A 50 8.93 -20.83 -7.73
C LEU A 50 9.91 -22.01 -7.62
N THR A 51 10.91 -21.91 -6.74
CA THR A 51 11.91 -22.98 -6.54
C THR A 51 11.29 -24.23 -5.93
N LEU A 52 10.43 -24.08 -4.92
CA LEU A 52 9.75 -25.22 -4.29
C LEU A 52 8.81 -25.91 -5.29
N GLN A 53 8.07 -25.14 -6.09
CA GLN A 53 7.22 -25.70 -7.14
C GLN A 53 8.02 -26.46 -8.20
N SER A 54 9.14 -25.90 -8.66
CA SER A 54 10.01 -26.53 -9.65
C SER A 54 10.57 -27.88 -9.16
N ARG A 55 10.94 -27.96 -7.88
CA ARG A 55 11.42 -29.20 -7.24
C ARG A 55 10.33 -30.27 -7.17
N GLU A 56 9.12 -29.90 -6.80
CA GLU A 56 7.98 -30.83 -6.76
C GLU A 56 7.59 -31.35 -8.14
N GLN A 57 7.63 -30.49 -9.17
CA GLN A 57 7.40 -30.89 -10.56
C GLN A 57 8.45 -31.89 -11.03
N ALA A 58 9.73 -31.64 -10.74
CA ALA A 58 10.81 -32.56 -11.10
C ALA A 58 10.73 -33.91 -10.35
N ALA A 59 10.34 -33.88 -9.07
CA ALA A 59 10.14 -35.10 -8.29
C ALA A 59 8.93 -35.93 -8.77
N SER A 60 7.95 -35.27 -9.41
CA SER A 60 6.74 -35.88 -9.95
C SER A 60 6.90 -36.37 -11.40
N ASP A 61 8.00 -36.04 -12.09
CA ASP A 61 8.28 -36.47 -13.46
C ASP A 61 8.90 -37.89 -13.48
N PRO A 62 8.17 -38.92 -13.94
CA PRO A 62 8.67 -40.29 -13.97
C PRO A 62 9.82 -40.50 -14.97
N THR A 63 10.11 -39.54 -15.86
CA THR A 63 11.18 -39.65 -16.86
C THR A 63 12.54 -39.18 -16.35
N ALA A 64 12.60 -38.42 -15.25
CA ALA A 64 13.83 -37.86 -14.69
C ALA A 64 14.68 -38.87 -13.88
N GLY A 65 14.10 -40.01 -13.47
CA GLY A 65 14.79 -41.05 -12.69
C GLY A 65 15.54 -42.10 -13.50
N GLY A 66 15.64 -41.94 -14.83
CA GLY A 66 16.03 -43.00 -15.74
C GLY A 66 17.37 -42.87 -16.45
N LEU A 67 18.32 -42.04 -16.00
CA LEU A 67 19.64 -41.95 -16.64
C LEU A 67 20.77 -41.65 -15.64
N SER A 68 21.12 -42.62 -14.81
CA SER A 68 22.45 -42.68 -14.19
C SER A 68 22.76 -44.11 -13.72
N ALA A 69 23.22 -44.94 -14.66
CA ALA A 69 24.10 -46.06 -14.37
C ALA A 69 24.88 -46.39 -15.64
N SER A 70 26.18 -46.18 -15.55
CA SER A 70 27.21 -46.60 -16.49
C SER A 70 27.00 -48.02 -17.02
N ASP A 71 27.09 -48.21 -18.34
CA ASP A 71 27.32 -49.54 -18.90
C ASP A 71 28.59 -49.56 -19.74
N SER A 72 29.67 -49.96 -19.07
CA SER A 72 30.89 -50.47 -19.67
C SER A 72 31.07 -51.88 -19.15
N ARG A 73 30.69 -52.89 -19.93
CA ARG A 73 31.38 -54.19 -20.10
C ARG A 73 30.53 -55.18 -20.92
N VAL A 74 31.05 -55.46 -22.11
CA VAL A 74 31.36 -56.80 -22.65
C VAL A 74 30.70 -58.02 -21.97
N GLY A 75 29.93 -58.77 -22.76
CA GLY A 75 30.04 -60.24 -22.82
C GLY A 75 28.82 -61.06 -22.39
N GLY A 76 28.33 -61.89 -23.30
CA GLY A 76 27.69 -63.18 -22.95
C GLY A 76 26.21 -63.31 -23.27
N GLN A 77 25.90 -63.84 -24.46
CA GLN A 77 24.61 -64.44 -24.77
C GLN A 77 24.40 -65.72 -23.94
N ALA A 78 23.25 -65.84 -23.27
CA ALA A 78 22.68 -67.12 -22.87
C ALA A 78 21.14 -67.04 -22.89
N ALA A 79 20.52 -68.07 -23.47
CA ALA A 79 19.09 -68.26 -23.72
C ALA A 79 18.29 -68.66 -22.45
N PRO A 80 16.95 -68.66 -22.48
CA PRO A 80 16.10 -68.62 -21.28
C PRO A 80 15.61 -70.00 -20.80
N GLY A 81 15.35 -70.11 -19.50
CA GLY A 81 14.83 -71.32 -18.87
C GLY A 81 13.79 -71.04 -17.78
N SER A 82 12.56 -71.45 -18.08
CA SER A 82 11.53 -72.07 -17.21
C SER A 82 10.91 -71.35 -16.00
N GLN A 83 9.58 -71.42 -16.02
CA GLN A 83 8.56 -71.08 -15.02
C GLN A 83 8.57 -71.94 -13.75
N SER A 84 8.12 -71.35 -12.64
CA SER A 84 7.17 -71.90 -11.62
C SER A 84 7.13 -70.87 -10.47
N GLY A 85 6.02 -70.37 -9.93
CA GLY A 85 4.76 -71.01 -9.54
C GLY A 85 4.60 -70.79 -8.02
N GLY A 86 3.63 -69.99 -7.58
CA GLY A 86 3.38 -69.77 -6.14
C GLY A 86 2.31 -68.71 -5.85
N LEU A 87 1.11 -69.17 -5.47
CA LEU A 87 -0.08 -68.40 -5.12
C LEU A 87 -0.16 -68.06 -3.61
N ALA A 88 -0.47 -66.79 -3.32
CA ALA A 88 -1.26 -66.23 -2.19
C ALA A 88 -0.72 -66.36 -0.73
N PRO A 89 -1.13 -65.53 0.26
CA PRO A 89 -2.33 -64.67 0.31
C PRO A 89 -2.16 -63.23 0.90
N SER A 90 -3.26 -62.47 0.75
CA SER A 90 -3.73 -61.26 1.44
C SER A 90 -2.94 -60.66 2.62
N GLY A 91 -2.74 -59.34 2.57
CA GLY A 91 -2.41 -58.52 3.74
C GLY A 91 -2.62 -57.03 3.47
N SER A 92 -3.71 -56.46 4.00
CA SER A 92 -3.93 -55.02 4.05
C SER A 92 -2.79 -54.32 4.80
N ARG A 93 -2.07 -53.41 4.14
CA ARG A 93 -1.19 -52.46 4.81
C ARG A 93 -1.64 -51.04 4.46
N ALA A 94 -2.14 -50.36 5.49
CA ALA A 94 -2.18 -48.91 5.55
C ALA A 94 -0.73 -48.39 5.41
N GLY A 95 -0.37 -47.95 4.21
CA GLY A 95 0.89 -47.29 3.93
C GLY A 95 0.79 -45.83 4.33
N GLY A 96 1.28 -45.49 5.53
CA GLY A 96 1.74 -44.13 5.79
C GLY A 96 2.90 -43.87 4.86
N LEU A 97 2.69 -43.03 3.83
CA LEU A 97 3.75 -42.54 2.96
C LEU A 97 4.73 -41.72 3.82
N ALA A 98 5.89 -42.30 4.10
CA ALA A 98 7.04 -41.56 4.58
C ALA A 98 7.44 -40.55 3.48
N ALA A 99 7.46 -39.27 3.85
CA ALA A 99 7.96 -38.21 2.97
C ALA A 99 9.49 -38.35 2.83
N PRO A 100 10.09 -38.06 1.66
CA PRO A 100 11.46 -38.41 1.36
C PRO A 100 12.47 -37.69 2.27
N ASP A 101 13.51 -38.43 2.64
CA ASP A 101 14.72 -37.95 3.31
C ASP A 101 15.42 -36.91 2.44
N SER A 102 15.65 -35.73 2.99
CA SER A 102 16.34 -34.64 2.33
C SER A 102 17.74 -34.49 2.92
N ARG A 103 18.75 -35.08 2.27
CA ARG A 103 20.12 -34.54 2.12
C ARG A 103 20.99 -35.52 1.31
N ALA A 104 21.68 -34.92 0.33
CA ALA A 104 22.59 -35.48 -0.66
C ALA A 104 21.94 -36.09 -1.92
N ASP A 105 22.35 -35.52 -3.06
CA ASP A 105 22.21 -35.99 -4.44
C ASP A 105 20.85 -35.85 -5.13
N GLY A 106 20.59 -34.64 -5.66
CA GLY A 106 19.51 -34.38 -6.61
C GLY A 106 18.73 -33.07 -6.40
N GLN A 107 19.37 -31.96 -6.03
CA GLN A 107 18.66 -30.67 -6.01
C GLN A 107 18.48 -30.20 -7.46
N THR A 108 17.28 -30.32 -7.99
CA THR A 108 16.93 -29.64 -9.24
C THR A 108 17.15 -28.14 -9.08
N ALA A 109 17.88 -27.58 -10.03
CA ALA A 109 18.17 -26.15 -10.09
C ALA A 109 16.86 -25.33 -10.13
N PRO A 110 16.85 -24.12 -9.54
CA PRO A 110 15.71 -23.22 -9.69
C PRO A 110 15.43 -22.94 -11.17
N GLY A 111 14.16 -22.72 -11.52
CA GLY A 111 13.80 -22.27 -12.87
C GLY A 111 14.44 -20.91 -13.23
N PRO A 112 14.42 -20.50 -14.52
CA PRO A 112 15.12 -19.30 -14.99
C PRO A 112 14.74 -18.02 -14.24
N LEU A 113 13.45 -17.81 -13.94
CA LEU A 113 12.98 -16.64 -13.20
C LEU A 113 13.46 -16.63 -11.74
N ALA A 114 13.37 -17.77 -11.05
CA ALA A 114 13.89 -17.90 -9.69
C ALA A 114 15.42 -17.73 -9.64
N THR A 115 16.10 -18.15 -10.70
CA THR A 115 17.55 -17.94 -10.88
C THR A 115 17.90 -16.46 -11.02
N ALA A 116 17.19 -15.73 -11.88
CA ALA A 116 17.38 -14.29 -12.03
C ALA A 116 17.08 -13.54 -10.73
N GLY A 117 16.03 -13.94 -10.01
CA GLY A 117 15.69 -13.34 -8.72
C GLY A 117 16.72 -13.57 -7.63
N VAL A 118 17.31 -14.77 -7.51
CA VAL A 118 18.37 -14.99 -6.52
C VAL A 118 19.66 -14.23 -6.88
N ASP A 119 19.99 -14.10 -8.17
CA ASP A 119 21.11 -13.27 -8.60
C ASP A 119 20.89 -11.80 -8.24
N TRP A 120 19.68 -11.29 -8.49
CA TRP A 120 19.31 -9.92 -8.13
C TRP A 120 19.47 -9.71 -6.62
N LEU A 121 18.98 -10.64 -5.79
CA LEU A 121 19.15 -10.55 -4.33
C LEU A 121 20.63 -10.52 -3.90
N ILE A 122 21.49 -11.34 -4.52
CA ILE A 122 22.93 -11.35 -4.22
C ILE A 122 23.56 -10.00 -4.61
N GLN A 123 23.17 -9.45 -5.76
CA GLN A 123 23.71 -8.19 -6.27
C GLN A 123 23.23 -6.96 -5.47
N THR A 124 22.03 -7.00 -4.91
CA THR A 124 21.44 -5.87 -4.15
C THR A 124 21.57 -6.02 -2.63
N GLN A 125 22.43 -6.93 -2.14
CA GLN A 125 22.73 -7.00 -0.71
C GLN A 125 23.51 -5.76 -0.29
N LEU A 126 22.99 -5.01 0.69
CA LEU A 126 23.59 -3.78 1.19
C LEU A 126 24.97 -4.04 1.79
N ASP A 127 25.83 -3.02 1.83
CA ASP A 127 27.22 -3.10 2.32
C ASP A 127 27.34 -3.64 3.76
N ASP A 128 26.33 -3.40 4.60
CA ASP A 128 26.28 -3.92 5.97
C ASP A 128 26.00 -5.44 6.07
N GLY A 129 25.59 -6.07 4.96
CA GLY A 129 25.27 -7.49 4.84
C GLY A 129 23.77 -7.82 4.94
N GLY A 130 22.91 -6.84 5.16
CA GLY A 130 21.45 -7.01 5.19
C GLY A 130 20.76 -6.63 3.89
N TRP A 131 19.43 -6.64 3.91
CA TRP A 131 18.56 -6.13 2.85
C TRP A 131 17.47 -5.22 3.43
N GLY A 132 17.20 -4.12 2.72
CA GLY A 132 16.05 -3.26 2.95
C GLY A 132 14.83 -3.69 2.12
N ASP A 133 13.67 -3.10 2.41
CA ASP A 133 12.42 -3.42 1.73
C ASP A 133 12.44 -3.03 0.24
N THR A 134 13.09 -1.91 -0.06
CA THR A 134 13.49 -1.45 -1.40
C THR A 134 15.02 -1.41 -1.50
N THR A 135 15.56 -1.18 -2.70
CA THR A 135 17.01 -0.97 -2.91
C THR A 135 17.57 0.26 -2.20
N ASP A 136 16.72 1.24 -1.90
CA ASP A 136 17.09 2.48 -1.23
C ASP A 136 16.77 2.45 0.28
N SER A 137 16.15 1.38 0.76
CA SER A 137 15.76 1.22 2.16
C SER A 137 16.94 0.72 3.01
N PRO A 138 17.05 1.13 4.28
CA PRO A 138 18.01 0.53 5.21
C PRO A 138 17.67 -0.94 5.48
N ALA A 139 18.70 -1.73 5.83
CA ALA A 139 18.52 -3.13 6.18
C ALA A 139 17.57 -3.30 7.36
N ASN A 140 16.66 -4.28 7.27
CA ASN A 140 15.80 -4.65 8.37
C ASN A 140 15.71 -6.16 8.56
N VAL A 141 15.32 -6.56 9.77
CA VAL A 141 15.28 -7.97 10.21
C VAL A 141 14.36 -8.83 9.33
N SER A 142 13.19 -8.33 8.97
CA SER A 142 12.19 -9.11 8.25
C SER A 142 12.65 -9.45 6.84
N THR A 143 13.07 -8.42 6.10
CA THR A 143 13.50 -8.58 4.71
C THR A 143 14.81 -9.33 4.63
N THR A 144 15.77 -9.02 5.51
CA THR A 144 17.04 -9.76 5.60
C THR A 144 16.83 -11.25 5.88
N ALA A 145 15.92 -11.62 6.78
CA ALA A 145 15.61 -13.02 7.09
C ALA A 145 15.00 -13.78 5.89
N LEU A 146 14.12 -13.13 5.12
CA LEU A 146 13.51 -13.74 3.93
C LEU A 146 14.53 -13.87 2.78
N CYS A 147 15.37 -12.86 2.55
CA CYS A 147 16.46 -12.94 1.59
C CYS A 147 17.46 -14.04 1.96
N TRP A 148 17.80 -14.18 3.25
CA TRP A 148 18.64 -15.29 3.74
C TRP A 148 18.04 -16.65 3.41
N ALA A 149 16.74 -16.85 3.64
CA ALA A 149 16.05 -18.07 3.27
C ALA A 149 16.07 -18.32 1.75
N ALA A 150 15.85 -17.30 0.93
CA ALA A 150 15.85 -17.42 -0.52
C ALA A 150 17.22 -17.82 -1.07
N VAL A 151 18.30 -17.16 -0.62
CA VAL A 151 19.67 -17.51 -1.02
C VAL A 151 20.04 -18.91 -0.51
N THR A 152 19.58 -19.31 0.69
CA THR A 152 19.80 -20.67 1.21
C THR A 152 19.10 -21.73 0.35
N ILE A 153 17.87 -21.45 -0.10
CA ILE A 153 17.06 -22.41 -0.87
C ILE A 153 17.50 -22.50 -2.33
N ALA A 154 17.81 -21.37 -2.97
CA ALA A 154 18.00 -21.25 -4.42
C ALA A 154 19.40 -20.78 -4.85
N GLY A 155 20.27 -20.40 -3.92
CA GLY A 155 21.59 -19.82 -4.21
C GLY A 155 22.71 -20.82 -4.45
N ALA A 156 22.48 -22.12 -4.28
CA ALA A 156 23.52 -23.14 -4.45
C ALA A 156 24.13 -23.08 -5.87
N GLY A 157 25.46 -22.93 -5.94
CA GLY A 157 26.21 -22.81 -7.20
C GLY A 157 26.08 -21.45 -7.91
N ARG A 158 25.39 -20.46 -7.32
CA ARG A 158 25.32 -19.11 -7.88
C ARG A 158 26.57 -18.30 -7.51
N PRO A 159 27.15 -17.50 -8.44
CA PRO A 159 28.26 -16.62 -8.11
C PRO A 159 27.93 -15.66 -6.97
N GLY A 160 28.79 -15.57 -5.97
CA GLY A 160 28.62 -14.66 -4.83
C GLY A 160 27.66 -15.14 -3.73
N ALA A 161 26.97 -16.28 -3.90
CA ALA A 161 26.02 -16.78 -2.91
C ALA A 161 26.66 -17.09 -1.55
N ASP A 162 27.82 -17.76 -1.53
CA ASP A 162 28.51 -18.09 -0.27
C ASP A 162 28.93 -16.83 0.49
N ALA A 163 29.47 -15.84 -0.23
CA ALA A 163 29.82 -14.55 0.35
C ALA A 163 28.58 -13.82 0.89
N ALA A 164 27.47 -13.84 0.16
CA ALA A 164 26.22 -13.24 0.61
C ALA A 164 25.68 -13.92 1.87
N LEU A 165 25.77 -15.26 1.94
CA LEU A 165 25.40 -16.06 3.11
C LEU A 165 26.27 -15.74 4.34
N ASP A 166 27.57 -15.53 4.17
CA ASP A 166 28.46 -15.15 5.27
C ASP A 166 28.15 -13.76 5.81
N ARG A 167 27.90 -12.80 4.90
CA ARG A 167 27.55 -11.42 5.27
C ARG A 167 26.21 -11.33 6.00
N VAL A 168 25.20 -12.08 5.56
CA VAL A 168 23.89 -12.09 6.25
C VAL A 168 23.96 -12.77 7.60
N ARG A 169 24.76 -13.82 7.77
CA ARG A 169 25.00 -14.44 9.08
C ARG A 169 25.64 -13.43 10.04
N ALA A 170 26.61 -12.65 9.58
CA ALA A 170 27.23 -11.61 10.40
C ALA A 170 26.22 -10.50 10.77
N TRP A 171 25.40 -10.04 9.82
CA TRP A 171 24.36 -9.05 10.07
C TRP A 171 23.30 -9.55 11.06
N MET A 172 22.76 -10.76 10.84
CA MET A 172 21.76 -11.38 11.71
C MET A 172 22.30 -11.67 13.11
N THR A 173 23.58 -12.00 13.25
CA THR A 173 24.23 -12.16 14.57
C THR A 173 24.24 -10.84 15.33
N ARG A 174 24.54 -9.71 14.67
CA ARG A 174 24.49 -8.38 15.30
C ARG A 174 23.05 -7.99 15.66
N ALA A 175 22.08 -8.28 14.80
CA ALA A 175 20.69 -7.89 14.99
C ALA A 175 19.96 -8.75 16.05
N ALA A 176 20.20 -10.06 16.07
CA ALA A 176 19.51 -11.03 16.94
C ALA A 176 20.34 -11.45 18.17
N GLY A 177 21.61 -11.05 18.24
CA GLY A 177 22.58 -11.49 19.25
C GLY A 177 23.10 -12.92 19.05
N SER A 178 22.34 -13.78 18.36
CA SER A 178 22.71 -15.17 18.05
C SER A 178 21.91 -15.67 16.84
N LEU A 179 22.50 -16.63 16.11
CA LEU A 179 21.83 -17.36 15.02
C LEU A 179 21.07 -18.60 15.51
N GLU A 180 21.05 -18.87 16.81
CA GLU A 180 20.28 -19.97 17.39
C GLU A 180 18.77 -19.77 17.13
N PRO A 181 18.02 -20.84 16.77
CA PRO A 181 16.60 -20.73 16.41
C PRO A 181 15.71 -19.98 17.41
N PRO A 182 15.87 -20.11 18.75
CA PRO A 182 15.10 -19.31 19.70
C PRO A 182 15.35 -17.81 19.59
N ALA A 183 16.61 -17.38 19.40
CA ALA A 183 17.00 -15.98 19.30
C ALA A 183 16.50 -15.34 18.00
N LEU A 184 16.67 -16.07 16.88
CA LEU A 184 16.10 -15.67 15.59
C LEU A 184 14.58 -15.49 15.68
N ALA A 185 13.89 -16.51 16.23
CA ALA A 185 12.43 -16.46 16.31
C ALA A 185 11.90 -15.40 17.27
N GLN A 186 12.66 -15.06 18.33
CA GLN A 186 12.32 -13.96 19.23
C GLN A 186 12.51 -12.61 18.53
N THR A 187 13.60 -12.42 17.81
CA THR A 187 13.92 -11.18 17.09
C THR A 187 12.85 -10.83 16.06
N ILE A 188 12.39 -11.82 15.28
CA ILE A 188 11.27 -11.65 14.33
C ILE A 188 9.98 -11.27 15.06
N ARG A 189 9.68 -11.89 16.21
CA ARG A 189 8.47 -11.56 16.98
C ARG A 189 8.51 -10.16 17.57
N LEU A 190 9.65 -9.72 18.07
CA LEU A 190 9.81 -8.40 18.69
C LEU A 190 9.53 -7.27 17.69
N ARG A 191 9.88 -7.42 16.42
CA ARG A 191 9.60 -6.43 15.36
C ARG A 191 8.10 -6.12 15.19
N TYR A 192 7.24 -7.13 15.39
CA TYR A 192 5.79 -7.03 15.17
C TYR A 192 4.96 -7.04 16.46
N GLY A 193 5.62 -7.18 17.62
CA GLY A 193 4.95 -7.21 18.92
C GLY A 193 3.91 -8.33 19.03
N LYS A 194 2.65 -7.96 19.25
CA LYS A 194 1.52 -8.91 19.36
C LYS A 194 0.97 -9.32 17.99
N ASP A 195 1.31 -8.62 16.92
CA ASP A 195 0.82 -8.91 15.58
C ASP A 195 1.50 -10.17 15.02
N ARG A 196 0.67 -11.13 14.62
CA ARG A 196 1.07 -12.42 14.06
C ARG A 196 0.96 -12.46 12.55
N THR A 197 0.39 -11.42 11.92
CA THR A 197 0.08 -11.38 10.49
C THR A 197 1.33 -11.53 9.63
N PHE A 198 2.48 -10.99 10.08
CA PHE A 198 3.75 -11.07 9.35
C PHE A 198 4.82 -11.92 10.03
N SER A 199 4.89 -11.92 11.36
CA SER A 199 5.87 -12.72 12.08
C SER A 199 5.71 -14.23 11.81
N VAL A 200 4.48 -14.73 11.66
CA VAL A 200 4.24 -16.17 11.38
C VAL A 200 4.63 -16.57 9.95
N PRO A 201 4.26 -15.83 8.89
CA PRO A 201 4.80 -16.09 7.54
C PRO A 201 6.32 -16.12 7.48
N ILE A 202 7.01 -15.15 8.09
CA ILE A 202 8.49 -15.11 8.06
C ILE A 202 9.09 -16.33 8.76
N LEU A 203 8.58 -16.68 9.95
CA LEU A 203 9.01 -17.89 10.66
C LEU A 203 8.71 -19.16 9.88
N THR A 204 7.62 -19.20 9.12
CA THR A 204 7.26 -20.32 8.25
C THR A 204 8.30 -20.47 7.14
N VAL A 205 8.72 -19.37 6.50
CA VAL A 205 9.77 -19.39 5.48
C VAL A 205 11.12 -19.82 6.04
N LEU A 206 11.52 -19.30 7.21
CA LEU A 206 12.76 -19.73 7.86
C LEU A 206 12.73 -21.23 8.22
N ALA A 207 11.57 -21.76 8.66
CA ALA A 207 11.40 -23.18 8.90
C ALA A 207 11.47 -24.01 7.59
N LEU A 208 10.91 -23.51 6.49
CA LEU A 208 11.01 -24.16 5.17
C LEU A 208 12.45 -24.19 4.65
N ALA A 209 13.23 -23.15 4.93
CA ALA A 209 14.66 -23.09 4.60
C ALA A 209 15.55 -23.93 5.54
N GLY A 210 14.99 -24.52 6.60
CA GLY A 210 15.75 -25.24 7.63
C GLY A 210 16.58 -24.33 8.55
N LEU A 211 16.38 -23.01 8.49
CA LEU A 211 17.13 -22.02 9.29
C LEU A 211 16.68 -21.96 10.76
N LEU A 212 15.60 -22.67 11.11
CA LEU A 212 15.13 -22.80 12.49
C LEU A 212 15.33 -24.22 13.05
N ASP A 213 15.90 -25.13 12.26
CA ASP A 213 16.19 -26.47 12.74
C ASP A 213 17.40 -26.46 13.67
N ASP A 214 17.36 -27.31 14.71
CA ASP A 214 18.52 -27.67 15.51
C ASP A 214 19.20 -28.89 14.87
N ASP A 215 19.79 -29.79 15.67
CA ASP A 215 20.42 -31.02 15.16
C ASP A 215 19.41 -31.97 14.49
N SER A 216 18.11 -31.75 14.66
CA SER A 216 17.06 -32.62 14.14
C SER A 216 16.17 -31.91 13.10
N PRO A 217 16.06 -32.44 11.87
CA PRO A 217 15.21 -31.87 10.84
C PRO A 217 13.77 -31.65 11.32
N ARG A 218 13.16 -30.55 10.87
CA ARG A 218 11.77 -30.15 11.16
C ARG A 218 11.46 -29.79 12.61
N HIS A 219 12.44 -29.79 13.53
CA HIS A 219 12.23 -29.28 14.88
C HIS A 219 11.98 -27.78 14.89
N GLY A 220 12.39 -27.04 13.86
CA GLY A 220 12.19 -25.60 13.71
C GLY A 220 10.72 -25.17 13.69
N TRP A 221 9.80 -26.05 13.26
CA TRP A 221 8.36 -25.81 13.31
C TRP A 221 7.80 -25.62 14.73
N ARG A 222 8.59 -25.88 15.78
CA ARG A 222 8.22 -25.52 17.15
C ARG A 222 8.14 -24.01 17.39
N HIS A 223 8.92 -23.24 16.62
CA HIS A 223 9.01 -21.79 16.75
C HIS A 223 7.88 -21.07 15.99
N VAL A 224 7.25 -21.74 15.02
CA VAL A 224 6.14 -21.23 14.21
C VAL A 224 4.79 -21.37 14.94
N PRO A 225 4.13 -20.25 15.32
CA PRO A 225 2.82 -20.27 15.92
C PRO A 225 1.77 -20.92 15.00
N GLN A 226 0.82 -21.66 15.57
CA GLN A 226 -0.30 -22.21 14.81
C GLN A 226 -1.35 -21.14 14.55
N LEU A 227 -1.59 -20.84 13.27
CA LEU A 227 -2.76 -20.06 12.85
C LEU A 227 -4.00 -20.96 12.83
N PRO A 228 -5.15 -20.49 13.33
CA PRO A 228 -6.36 -21.31 13.47
C PRO A 228 -7.15 -21.39 12.16
N PHE A 229 -6.60 -22.11 11.17
CA PHE A 229 -7.23 -22.23 9.84
C PHE A 229 -8.62 -22.86 9.87
N GLU A 230 -8.91 -23.67 10.88
CA GLU A 230 -10.25 -24.23 11.11
C GLU A 230 -11.34 -23.17 11.22
N LEU A 231 -10.99 -21.95 11.67
CA LEU A 231 -11.95 -20.87 11.73
C LEU A 231 -12.47 -20.54 10.35
N ALA A 232 -11.66 -20.60 9.28
CA ALA A 232 -12.07 -20.26 7.92
C ALA A 232 -13.21 -21.14 7.36
N ALA A 233 -13.53 -22.27 7.99
CA ALA A 233 -14.71 -23.06 7.64
C ALA A 233 -16.03 -22.47 8.17
N VAL A 234 -15.96 -21.52 9.11
CA VAL A 234 -17.14 -20.89 9.71
C VAL A 234 -17.72 -19.82 8.76
N PRO A 235 -19.05 -19.81 8.53
CA PRO A 235 -19.72 -18.79 7.72
C PRO A 235 -19.47 -17.37 8.22
N ALA A 236 -19.31 -16.42 7.30
CA ALA A 236 -18.93 -15.04 7.64
C ALA A 236 -19.93 -14.34 8.58
N ALA A 237 -21.22 -14.65 8.44
CA ALA A 237 -22.29 -14.10 9.29
C ALA A 237 -22.09 -14.41 10.79
N LEU A 238 -21.50 -15.57 11.11
CA LEU A 238 -21.25 -15.98 12.49
C LEU A 238 -20.08 -15.20 13.11
N TYR A 239 -19.09 -14.76 12.34
CA TYR A 239 -18.01 -13.90 12.88
C TYR A 239 -18.53 -12.54 13.31
N ARG A 240 -19.45 -11.94 12.53
CA ARG A 240 -20.10 -10.68 12.87
C ARG A 240 -20.88 -10.80 14.19
N TRP A 241 -21.53 -11.93 14.42
CA TRP A 241 -22.24 -12.20 15.67
C TRP A 241 -21.28 -12.43 16.86
N LEU A 242 -20.18 -13.15 16.65
CA LEU A 242 -19.18 -13.47 17.67
C LEU A 242 -18.14 -12.36 17.93
N ARG A 243 -18.19 -11.25 17.18
CA ARG A 243 -17.19 -10.15 17.21
C ARG A 243 -15.74 -10.64 17.07
N LEU A 244 -15.52 -11.68 16.26
CA LEU A 244 -14.18 -12.22 16.06
C LEU A 244 -13.38 -11.31 15.11
N PRO A 245 -12.13 -10.92 15.46
CA PRO A 245 -11.29 -10.02 14.68
C PRO A 245 -10.63 -10.76 13.49
N VAL A 246 -11.42 -11.45 12.68
CA VAL A 246 -10.91 -12.11 11.48
C VAL A 246 -11.09 -11.15 10.30
N VAL A 247 -9.98 -10.57 9.87
CA VAL A 247 -9.93 -9.81 8.64
C VAL A 247 -9.92 -10.77 7.48
N SER A 248 -10.85 -10.52 6.57
CA SER A 248 -11.00 -11.35 5.39
C SER A 248 -9.77 -11.27 4.47
N TYR A 249 -8.92 -10.23 4.59
CA TYR A 249 -7.73 -10.09 3.75
C TYR A 249 -6.53 -10.99 4.10
N ALA A 250 -6.39 -11.37 5.37
CA ALA A 250 -5.33 -12.28 5.80
C ALA A 250 -5.75 -13.76 5.66
N LEU A 251 -6.99 -14.01 5.22
CA LEU A 251 -7.61 -15.32 5.22
C LEU A 251 -6.86 -16.35 4.36
N PRO A 252 -6.35 -16.03 3.15
CA PRO A 252 -5.56 -16.98 2.36
C PRO A 252 -4.29 -17.44 3.06
N ALA A 253 -3.50 -16.50 3.60
CA ALA A 253 -2.31 -16.79 4.37
C ALA A 253 -2.65 -17.60 5.63
N LEU A 254 -3.71 -17.23 6.34
CA LEU A 254 -4.18 -17.95 7.52
C LEU A 254 -4.51 -19.41 7.20
N ILE A 255 -5.16 -19.68 6.07
CA ILE A 255 -5.49 -21.04 5.60
C ILE A 255 -4.22 -21.80 5.25
N ALA A 256 -3.41 -21.28 4.32
CA ALA A 256 -2.27 -22.00 3.77
C ALA A 256 -1.16 -22.21 4.81
N ILE A 257 -0.78 -21.17 5.56
CA ILE A 257 0.25 -21.24 6.60
C ILE A 257 -0.24 -22.07 7.80
N GLY A 258 -1.51 -21.90 8.19
CA GLY A 258 -2.11 -22.72 9.24
C GLY A 258 -2.10 -24.21 8.89
N LEU A 259 -2.41 -24.55 7.64
CA LEU A 259 -2.41 -25.92 7.14
C LEU A 259 -0.99 -26.52 7.10
N VAL A 260 -0.02 -25.84 6.49
CA VAL A 260 1.36 -26.36 6.38
C VAL A 260 1.97 -26.56 7.77
N ARG A 261 1.79 -25.60 8.69
CA ARG A 261 2.26 -25.73 10.06
C ARG A 261 1.60 -26.91 10.77
N HIS A 262 0.29 -27.10 10.58
CA HIS A 262 -0.42 -28.23 11.18
C HIS A 262 0.08 -29.58 10.63
N ARG A 263 0.38 -29.66 9.34
CA ARG A 263 0.92 -30.87 8.70
C ARG A 263 2.33 -31.20 9.22
N GLN A 264 3.20 -30.20 9.30
CA GLN A 264 4.59 -30.37 9.75
C GLN A 264 4.69 -30.62 11.25
N ARG A 265 3.78 -30.04 12.04
CA ARG A 265 3.71 -30.25 13.50
C ARG A 265 2.25 -30.35 13.99
N PRO A 266 1.62 -31.54 13.88
CA PRO A 266 0.23 -31.73 14.28
C PRO A 266 -0.02 -31.40 15.76
N THR A 267 -1.21 -30.87 16.07
CA THR A 267 -1.61 -30.65 17.47
C THR A 267 -1.66 -31.97 18.23
N ARG A 268 -1.22 -31.97 19.49
CA ARG A 268 -1.33 -33.13 20.40
C ARG A 268 -2.76 -33.37 20.90
N ASN A 269 -3.64 -32.37 20.80
CA ASN A 269 -5.05 -32.50 21.16
C ASN A 269 -5.80 -33.31 20.08
N PRO A 270 -6.37 -34.49 20.40
CA PRO A 270 -7.01 -35.36 19.43
C PRO A 270 -8.28 -34.76 18.82
N VAL A 271 -9.05 -33.97 19.58
CA VAL A 271 -10.26 -33.30 19.11
C VAL A 271 -9.90 -32.23 18.07
N ALA A 272 -8.95 -31.35 18.41
CA ALA A 272 -8.49 -30.33 17.49
C ALA A 272 -7.88 -30.93 16.22
N ARG A 273 -7.19 -32.08 16.34
CA ARG A 273 -6.64 -32.82 15.19
C ARG A 273 -7.75 -33.37 14.29
N LEU A 274 -8.81 -33.93 14.86
CA LEU A 274 -9.95 -34.44 14.12
C LEU A 274 -10.69 -33.29 13.42
N VAL A 275 -10.97 -32.19 14.12
CA VAL A 275 -11.62 -31.00 13.55
C VAL A 275 -10.82 -30.48 12.36
N ARG A 276 -9.51 -30.27 12.53
CA ARG A 276 -8.62 -29.79 11.45
C ARG A 276 -8.56 -30.72 10.24
N ARG A 277 -8.68 -32.03 10.47
CA ARG A 277 -8.77 -33.01 9.38
C ARG A 277 -10.09 -32.87 8.62
N ILE A 278 -11.20 -32.71 9.32
CA ILE A 278 -12.54 -32.56 8.71
C ILE A 278 -12.66 -31.26 7.93
N VAL A 279 -12.19 -30.14 8.50
CA VAL A 279 -12.33 -28.82 7.88
C VAL A 279 -11.30 -28.53 6.79
N ARG A 280 -10.28 -29.38 6.58
CA ARG A 280 -9.26 -29.22 5.52
C ARG A 280 -9.91 -28.95 4.16
N THR A 281 -10.78 -29.84 3.70
CA THR A 281 -11.42 -29.70 2.37
C THR A 281 -12.28 -28.44 2.26
N PRO A 282 -13.20 -28.12 3.21
CA PRO A 282 -13.91 -26.85 3.20
C PRO A 282 -13.01 -25.61 3.18
N THR A 283 -11.92 -25.61 3.96
CA THR A 283 -10.99 -24.45 4.01
C THR A 283 -10.21 -24.27 2.71
N LEU A 284 -9.79 -25.37 2.07
CA LEU A 284 -9.12 -25.34 0.76
C LEU A 284 -10.07 -24.91 -0.36
N TYR A 285 -11.32 -25.38 -0.33
CA TYR A 285 -12.36 -24.90 -1.24
C TYR A 285 -12.59 -23.40 -1.09
N ARG A 286 -12.69 -22.90 0.14
CA ARG A 286 -12.80 -21.47 0.40
C ARG A 286 -11.59 -20.69 -0.09
N LEU A 287 -10.37 -21.22 0.07
CA LEU A 287 -9.16 -20.61 -0.46
C LEU A 287 -9.21 -20.43 -1.98
N ALA A 288 -9.74 -21.42 -2.72
CA ALA A 288 -9.92 -21.32 -4.17
C ALA A 288 -10.93 -20.22 -4.56
N LEU A 289 -12.02 -20.06 -3.81
CA LEU A 289 -13.00 -18.99 -4.04
C LEU A 289 -12.46 -17.58 -3.75
N LEU A 290 -11.42 -17.48 -2.92
CA LEU A 290 -10.80 -16.20 -2.58
C LEU A 290 -9.78 -15.75 -3.61
N GLN A 291 -9.32 -16.62 -4.52
CA GLN A 291 -8.32 -16.27 -5.52
C GLN A 291 -9.00 -15.54 -6.70
N PRO A 292 -8.60 -14.29 -6.99
CA PRO A 292 -9.05 -13.57 -8.16
C PRO A 292 -8.63 -14.25 -9.47
N SER A 293 -9.28 -13.87 -10.57
CA SER A 293 -8.97 -14.41 -11.91
C SER A 293 -7.57 -14.04 -12.42
N SER A 294 -6.95 -13.00 -11.87
CA SER A 294 -5.52 -12.67 -12.09
C SER A 294 -4.58 -13.72 -11.49
N GLY A 295 -5.05 -14.57 -10.59
CA GLY A 295 -4.26 -15.59 -9.91
C GLY A 295 -3.52 -15.10 -8.65
N GLY A 296 -3.31 -13.79 -8.48
CA GLY A 296 -2.67 -13.21 -7.30
C GLY A 296 -3.68 -12.90 -6.20
N PHE A 297 -3.30 -13.08 -4.94
CA PHE A 297 -4.13 -12.60 -3.81
C PHE A 297 -3.80 -11.14 -3.52
N LEU A 298 -4.82 -10.27 -3.52
CA LEU A 298 -4.65 -8.81 -3.39
C LEU A 298 -3.69 -8.20 -4.42
N GLU A 299 -3.42 -8.89 -5.52
CA GLU A 299 -2.35 -8.52 -6.46
C GLU A 299 -0.95 -8.34 -5.80
N ALA A 300 -0.77 -8.89 -4.60
CA ALA A 300 0.45 -8.78 -3.82
C ALA A 300 1.37 -9.99 -4.04
N THR A 301 2.61 -9.72 -4.47
CA THR A 301 3.64 -10.76 -4.67
C THR A 301 3.91 -11.55 -3.39
N PRO A 302 4.15 -10.93 -2.21
CA PRO A 302 4.49 -11.69 -1.01
C PRO A 302 3.35 -12.59 -0.53
N LEU A 303 2.11 -12.09 -0.53
CA LEU A 303 0.96 -12.85 -0.07
C LEU A 303 0.72 -14.09 -0.95
N THR A 304 0.74 -13.89 -2.27
CA THR A 304 0.61 -14.98 -3.24
C THR A 304 1.73 -16.00 -3.07
N SER A 305 2.96 -15.54 -2.91
CA SER A 305 4.12 -16.40 -2.67
C SER A 305 3.97 -17.21 -1.39
N PHE A 306 3.58 -16.60 -0.26
CA PHE A 306 3.38 -17.29 1.01
C PHE A 306 2.31 -18.37 0.92
N VAL A 307 1.22 -18.12 0.20
CA VAL A 307 0.16 -19.10 -0.03
C VAL A 307 0.67 -20.26 -0.88
N VAL A 308 1.27 -19.96 -2.03
CA VAL A 308 1.79 -20.98 -2.97
C VAL A 308 2.83 -21.85 -2.29
N MET A 309 3.88 -21.28 -1.70
CA MET A 309 4.95 -22.05 -1.06
C MET A 309 4.43 -22.92 0.10
N SER A 310 3.42 -22.42 0.84
CA SER A 310 2.82 -23.17 1.96
C SER A 310 1.97 -24.34 1.46
N LEU A 311 1.19 -24.16 0.38
CA LEU A 311 0.41 -25.24 -0.23
C LEU A 311 1.33 -26.33 -0.79
N VAL A 312 2.38 -25.94 -1.52
CA VAL A 312 3.39 -26.83 -2.06
C VAL A 312 4.06 -27.63 -0.93
N ALA A 313 4.56 -26.96 0.10
CA ALA A 313 5.17 -27.61 1.26
C ALA A 313 4.19 -28.40 2.14
N ALA A 314 2.88 -28.14 2.01
CA ALA A 314 1.82 -28.94 2.62
C ALA A 314 1.44 -30.18 1.77
N GLY A 315 2.07 -30.39 0.62
CA GLY A 315 1.73 -31.47 -0.32
C GLY A 315 0.40 -31.26 -1.04
N GLU A 316 -0.08 -30.02 -1.13
CA GLU A 316 -1.28 -29.62 -1.88
C GLU A 316 -0.91 -29.08 -3.28
N THR A 317 0.10 -29.66 -3.92
CA THR A 317 0.71 -29.16 -5.17
C THR A 317 -0.26 -29.11 -6.34
N SER A 318 -1.25 -30.02 -6.37
CA SER A 318 -2.30 -30.07 -7.40
C SER A 318 -3.53 -29.22 -7.08
N HIS A 319 -3.50 -28.43 -6.00
CA HIS A 319 -4.62 -27.57 -5.64
C HIS A 319 -4.80 -26.47 -6.73
N PRO A 320 -6.04 -26.14 -7.14
CA PRO A 320 -6.30 -25.20 -8.24
C PRO A 320 -5.77 -23.78 -8.01
N VAL A 321 -5.33 -23.46 -6.79
CA VAL A 321 -4.72 -22.16 -6.45
C VAL A 321 -3.26 -22.06 -6.85
N VAL A 322 -2.54 -23.19 -6.88
CA VAL A 322 -1.08 -23.21 -7.06
C VAL A 322 -0.71 -22.75 -8.46
N ALA A 323 -1.29 -23.34 -9.52
CA ALA A 323 -0.93 -23.00 -10.90
C ALA A 323 -1.26 -21.54 -11.27
N PRO A 324 -2.45 -20.98 -10.99
CA PRO A 324 -2.71 -19.56 -11.22
C PRO A 324 -1.83 -18.63 -10.38
N GLY A 325 -1.50 -19.03 -9.14
CA GLY A 325 -0.60 -18.27 -8.27
C GLY A 325 0.82 -18.22 -8.83
N ILE A 326 1.34 -19.33 -9.36
CA ILE A 326 2.62 -19.36 -10.06
C ILE A 326 2.57 -18.48 -11.32
N ALA A 327 1.53 -18.60 -12.13
CA ALA A 327 1.38 -17.79 -13.34
C ALA A 327 1.29 -16.28 -13.04
N PHE A 328 0.68 -15.90 -11.91
CA PHE A 328 0.72 -14.53 -11.41
C PHE A 328 2.17 -14.10 -11.09
N LEU A 329 2.91 -14.90 -10.31
CA LEU A 329 4.31 -14.58 -9.98
C LEU A 329 5.19 -14.45 -11.22
N GLU A 330 4.98 -15.29 -12.23
CA GLU A 330 5.72 -15.23 -13.50
C GLU A 330 5.43 -13.93 -14.28
N ARG A 331 4.17 -13.48 -14.33
CA ARG A 331 3.79 -12.23 -15.01
C ARG A 331 4.24 -10.98 -14.26
N SER A 332 4.25 -11.03 -12.93
CA SER A 332 4.65 -9.89 -12.08
C SER A 332 6.16 -9.72 -11.96
N ALA A 333 6.94 -10.63 -12.53
CA ALA A 333 8.40 -10.56 -12.56
C ALA A 333 8.88 -9.40 -13.44
N ARG A 334 9.92 -8.70 -12.99
CA ARG A 334 10.58 -7.66 -13.78
C ARG A 334 11.68 -8.25 -14.64
N ALA A 335 12.04 -7.52 -15.70
CA ALA A 335 13.10 -7.89 -16.61
C ALA A 335 14.48 -8.03 -15.93
N ASP A 336 14.71 -7.33 -14.81
CA ASP A 336 15.93 -7.42 -14.01
C ASP A 336 15.93 -8.60 -13.02
N GLY A 337 14.86 -9.41 -13.01
CA GLY A 337 14.69 -10.53 -12.08
C GLY A 337 14.11 -10.13 -10.73
N SER A 338 13.72 -8.88 -10.51
CA SER A 338 13.10 -8.45 -9.25
C SER A 338 11.58 -8.50 -9.28
N TRP A 339 10.95 -8.42 -8.10
CA TRP A 339 9.50 -8.26 -7.96
C TRP A 339 9.17 -7.01 -7.16
N PRO A 340 8.10 -6.29 -7.52
CA PRO A 340 7.48 -5.32 -6.63
C PRO A 340 6.64 -5.99 -5.54
N ILE A 341 6.30 -5.21 -4.51
CA ILE A 341 5.43 -5.65 -3.40
C ILE A 341 4.00 -5.96 -3.84
N ASP A 342 3.53 -5.20 -4.82
CA ASP A 342 2.21 -5.30 -5.42
C ASP A 342 2.35 -5.08 -6.92
N THR A 343 1.28 -5.31 -7.67
CA THR A 343 1.15 -4.76 -9.01
C THR A 343 1.24 -3.23 -8.99
N ASN A 344 1.42 -2.60 -10.14
CA ASN A 344 1.46 -1.15 -10.17
C ASN A 344 0.10 -0.56 -9.75
N LEU A 345 0.11 0.66 -9.23
CA LEU A 345 -1.06 1.28 -8.61
C LEU A 345 -1.87 2.08 -9.64
N ALA A 346 -2.25 1.45 -10.75
CA ALA A 346 -2.73 2.16 -11.95
C ALA A 346 -3.93 3.08 -11.68
N THR A 347 -4.93 2.61 -10.92
CA THR A 347 -6.11 3.41 -10.56
C THR A 347 -5.70 4.55 -9.65
N TRP A 348 -4.92 4.26 -8.61
CA TRP A 348 -4.44 5.26 -7.67
C TRP A 348 -3.66 6.39 -8.36
N VAL A 349 -2.60 6.05 -9.10
CA VAL A 349 -1.74 7.05 -9.75
C VAL A 349 -2.44 7.79 -10.89
N THR A 350 -3.41 7.16 -11.55
CA THR A 350 -4.24 7.84 -12.55
C THR A 350 -5.13 8.90 -11.89
N THR A 351 -5.78 8.57 -10.76
CA THR A 351 -6.60 9.55 -10.05
C THR A 351 -5.76 10.67 -9.47
N LEU A 352 -4.58 10.39 -8.90
CA LEU A 352 -3.63 11.40 -8.45
C LEU A 352 -3.15 12.29 -9.60
N GLY A 353 -2.83 11.71 -10.76
CA GLY A 353 -2.43 12.44 -11.96
C GLY A 353 -3.49 13.43 -12.44
N VAL A 354 -4.74 12.98 -12.55
CA VAL A 354 -5.89 13.83 -12.92
C VAL A 354 -6.10 14.92 -11.88
N ASN A 355 -6.11 14.57 -10.59
CA ASN A 355 -6.32 15.52 -9.50
C ASN A 355 -5.21 16.59 -9.46
N ALA A 356 -3.95 16.21 -9.68
CA ALA A 356 -2.83 17.15 -9.78
C ALA A 356 -2.95 18.08 -10.99
N LEU A 357 -3.23 17.53 -12.18
CA LEU A 357 -3.45 18.31 -13.40
C LEU A 357 -4.57 19.34 -13.22
N SER A 358 -5.67 18.94 -12.58
CA SER A 358 -6.84 19.79 -12.38
C SER A 358 -6.59 21.05 -11.53
N ARG A 359 -5.51 21.06 -10.72
CA ARG A 359 -5.09 22.24 -9.93
C ARG A 359 -4.40 23.31 -10.79
N ARG A 360 -3.90 22.94 -11.97
CA ARG A 360 -3.20 23.86 -12.87
C ARG A 360 -4.18 24.72 -13.66
N SER A 361 -3.96 26.02 -13.70
CA SER A 361 -4.73 26.91 -14.58
C SER A 361 -4.53 26.52 -16.05
N GLY A 362 -5.62 26.42 -16.82
CA GLY A 362 -5.55 26.06 -18.24
C GLY A 362 -5.28 24.57 -18.52
N TRP A 363 -5.56 23.68 -17.56
CA TRP A 363 -5.29 22.25 -17.73
C TRP A 363 -6.19 21.57 -18.78
N ARG A 364 -7.40 22.09 -19.02
CA ARG A 364 -8.35 21.51 -19.99
C ARG A 364 -7.89 21.70 -21.44
N GLU A 365 -7.15 22.76 -21.70
CA GLU A 365 -6.50 23.05 -22.97
C GLU A 365 -5.32 22.09 -23.22
N ARG A 366 -4.67 21.61 -22.15
CA ARG A 366 -3.56 20.64 -22.20
C ARG A 366 -4.04 19.19 -22.22
N LEU A 367 -5.29 18.94 -21.82
CA LEU A 367 -5.93 17.61 -21.84
C LEU A 367 -7.28 17.70 -22.59
N PRO A 368 -7.27 17.57 -23.94
CA PRO A 368 -8.44 17.75 -24.78
C PRO A 368 -9.61 16.82 -24.43
N ASP A 369 -10.81 17.20 -24.84
CA ASP A 369 -12.07 16.53 -24.50
C ASP A 369 -12.05 15.03 -24.77
N GLU A 370 -11.54 14.60 -25.92
CA GLU A 370 -11.44 13.19 -26.30
C GLU A 370 -10.58 12.38 -25.31
N GLU A 371 -9.45 12.92 -24.88
CA GLU A 371 -8.56 12.30 -23.90
C GLU A 371 -9.19 12.28 -22.50
N ARG A 372 -9.94 13.33 -22.13
CA ARG A 372 -10.72 13.32 -20.89
C ARG A 372 -11.81 12.24 -20.92
N GLN A 373 -12.48 12.05 -22.04
CA GLN A 373 -13.49 10.98 -22.21
C GLN A 373 -12.88 9.58 -22.18
N LEU A 374 -11.62 9.40 -22.62
CA LEU A 374 -10.89 8.15 -22.43
C LEU A 374 -10.65 7.86 -20.94
N LEU A 375 -10.17 8.86 -20.19
CA LEU A 375 -9.94 8.74 -18.75
C LEU A 375 -11.24 8.51 -17.96
N ILE A 376 -12.33 9.20 -18.29
CA ILE A 376 -13.65 8.98 -17.67
C ILE A 376 -14.09 7.54 -17.89
N ARG A 377 -14.07 7.05 -19.14
CA ARG A 377 -14.46 5.66 -19.44
C ARG A 377 -13.61 4.66 -18.68
N TRP A 378 -12.29 4.87 -18.67
CA TRP A 378 -11.38 3.98 -17.96
C TRP A 378 -11.66 3.94 -16.44
N LEU A 379 -11.91 5.10 -15.80
CA LEU A 379 -12.30 5.15 -14.39
C LEU A 379 -13.67 4.49 -14.13
N LEU A 380 -14.63 4.63 -15.04
CA LEU A 380 -15.94 3.98 -14.93
C LEU A 380 -15.87 2.45 -15.09
N ASP A 381 -14.87 1.95 -15.82
CA ASP A 381 -14.59 0.52 -15.94
C ASP A 381 -13.95 -0.05 -14.67
N GLN A 382 -13.22 0.76 -13.90
CA GLN A 382 -12.63 0.37 -12.61
C GLN A 382 -13.62 0.43 -11.44
N HIS A 383 -14.82 0.98 -11.66
CA HIS A 383 -15.85 1.08 -10.63
C HIS A 383 -16.40 -0.31 -10.25
N HIS A 384 -16.27 -0.70 -8.98
CA HIS A 384 -16.73 -2.02 -8.52
C HIS A 384 -18.25 -2.08 -8.42
N ARG A 385 -18.86 -2.85 -9.32
CA ARG A 385 -20.33 -3.04 -9.41
C ARG A 385 -20.84 -4.33 -8.76
N ALA A 386 -19.96 -5.08 -8.11
CA ALA A 386 -20.28 -6.36 -7.49
C ALA A 386 -19.77 -6.44 -6.05
N TYR A 387 -20.43 -7.28 -5.26
CA TYR A 387 -20.04 -7.57 -3.89
C TYR A 387 -18.63 -8.18 -3.85
N HIS A 388 -17.76 -7.62 -3.00
CA HIS A 388 -16.37 -8.04 -2.94
C HIS A 388 -16.20 -9.24 -2.00
N VAL A 389 -15.92 -10.42 -2.55
CA VAL A 389 -15.81 -11.70 -1.81
C VAL A 389 -14.73 -11.64 -0.72
N TYR A 390 -13.66 -10.88 -0.95
CA TYR A 390 -12.52 -10.81 -0.06
C TYR A 390 -12.70 -9.89 1.14
N THR A 391 -13.59 -8.91 1.10
CA THR A 391 -13.78 -7.95 2.21
C THR A 391 -15.23 -7.83 2.66
N ALA A 392 -16.14 -8.52 1.98
CA ALA A 392 -17.57 -8.36 2.15
C ALA A 392 -18.05 -6.91 1.89
N ALA A 393 -17.29 -6.14 1.10
CA ALA A 393 -17.64 -4.78 0.74
C ALA A 393 -18.80 -4.78 -0.27
N GLU A 394 -19.75 -3.88 -0.07
CA GLU A 394 -20.82 -3.62 -1.03
C GLU A 394 -20.26 -2.99 -2.31
N PRO A 395 -20.97 -3.07 -3.44
CA PRO A 395 -20.63 -2.33 -4.67
C PRO A 395 -20.57 -0.82 -4.43
N GLY A 396 -19.76 -0.11 -5.20
CA GLY A 396 -19.73 1.35 -5.24
C GLY A 396 -18.33 1.97 -5.18
N GLY A 397 -17.34 1.24 -4.67
CA GLY A 397 -15.98 1.78 -4.50
C GLY A 397 -15.04 1.52 -5.68
N TRP A 398 -13.83 2.07 -5.56
CA TRP A 398 -12.67 1.85 -6.42
C TRP A 398 -11.51 1.27 -5.61
N ALA A 399 -10.69 0.46 -6.25
CA ALA A 399 -9.45 -0.10 -5.71
C ALA A 399 -8.22 0.59 -6.34
N TRP A 400 -7.04 0.42 -5.74
CA TRP A 400 -5.76 0.99 -6.22
C TRP A 400 -5.29 0.53 -7.59
N THR A 401 -5.81 -0.59 -8.10
CA THR A 401 -5.36 -1.26 -9.33
C THR A 401 -6.54 -1.58 -10.25
N ASP A 402 -6.26 -1.74 -11.53
CA ASP A 402 -7.23 -2.16 -12.57
C ASP A 402 -7.43 -3.68 -12.61
N LEU A 403 -6.67 -4.41 -11.80
CA LEU A 403 -6.69 -5.86 -11.75
C LEU A 403 -7.78 -6.40 -10.79
N PRO A 404 -8.34 -7.58 -11.08
CA PRO A 404 -9.52 -8.12 -10.40
C PRO A 404 -9.31 -8.48 -8.92
N GLY A 405 -8.06 -8.53 -8.45
CA GLY A 405 -7.72 -8.72 -7.03
C GLY A 405 -7.67 -7.43 -6.21
N GLY A 406 -7.82 -6.27 -6.85
CA GLY A 406 -7.96 -4.98 -6.18
C GLY A 406 -9.18 -4.96 -5.26
N VAL A 407 -9.03 -4.33 -4.10
CA VAL A 407 -10.09 -4.24 -3.09
C VAL A 407 -10.57 -2.80 -2.99
N PRO A 408 -11.89 -2.53 -3.09
CA PRO A 408 -12.42 -1.20 -2.90
C PRO A 408 -12.05 -0.62 -1.53
N ASP A 409 -11.55 0.61 -1.51
CA ASP A 409 -11.09 1.27 -0.30
C ASP A 409 -11.37 2.77 -0.25
N ALA A 410 -11.26 3.33 0.95
CA ALA A 410 -11.54 4.72 1.25
C ALA A 410 -10.37 5.69 0.98
N ASP A 411 -9.30 5.24 0.33
CA ASP A 411 -8.25 6.11 -0.20
C ASP A 411 -8.49 6.35 -1.70
N ASP A 412 -8.65 5.26 -2.45
CA ASP A 412 -8.87 5.27 -3.90
C ASP A 412 -10.27 5.75 -4.30
N THR A 413 -11.31 5.39 -3.55
CA THR A 413 -12.69 5.80 -3.87
C THR A 413 -12.84 7.33 -3.87
N PRO A 414 -12.41 8.09 -2.83
CA PRO A 414 -12.41 9.54 -2.91
C PRO A 414 -11.54 10.11 -4.04
N GLY A 415 -10.38 9.49 -4.31
CA GLY A 415 -9.49 9.88 -5.41
C GLY A 415 -10.20 9.81 -6.78
N ALA A 416 -10.88 8.69 -7.04
CA ALA A 416 -11.66 8.46 -8.26
C ALA A 416 -12.86 9.42 -8.37
N LEU A 417 -13.57 9.67 -7.27
CA LEU A 417 -14.67 10.63 -7.23
C LEU A 417 -14.17 12.05 -7.59
N LEU A 418 -13.06 12.50 -7.02
CA LEU A 418 -12.49 13.81 -7.33
C LEU A 418 -12.01 13.89 -8.79
N ALA A 419 -11.39 12.83 -9.30
CA ALA A 419 -10.93 12.78 -10.68
C ALA A 419 -12.11 12.82 -11.68
N LEU A 420 -13.17 12.04 -11.43
CA LEU A 420 -14.38 12.04 -12.23
C LEU A 420 -15.07 13.41 -12.21
N HIS A 421 -15.13 14.07 -11.06
CA HIS A 421 -15.69 15.41 -10.92
C HIS A 421 -14.88 16.42 -11.78
N ALA A 422 -13.55 16.40 -11.64
CA ALA A 422 -12.66 17.29 -12.37
C ALA A 422 -12.77 17.11 -13.89
N LEU A 423 -12.80 15.86 -14.38
CA LEU A 423 -12.89 15.53 -15.80
C LEU A 423 -14.26 15.89 -16.39
N SER A 424 -15.33 15.54 -15.68
CA SER A 424 -16.72 15.73 -16.13
C SER A 424 -17.13 17.20 -16.18
N GLY A 425 -16.58 18.04 -15.28
CA GLY A 425 -16.98 19.44 -15.18
C GLY A 425 -18.38 19.61 -14.59
N PRO A 426 -19.01 20.79 -14.77
CA PRO A 426 -20.24 21.15 -14.04
C PRO A 426 -21.48 20.34 -14.46
N ASN A 427 -21.46 19.74 -15.66
CA ASN A 427 -22.58 18.97 -16.20
C ASN A 427 -22.11 17.53 -16.49
N PRO A 428 -21.98 16.68 -15.46
CA PRO A 428 -21.54 15.30 -15.66
C PRO A 428 -22.56 14.49 -16.46
N ALA A 429 -22.05 13.58 -17.29
CA ALA A 429 -22.90 12.60 -17.96
C ALA A 429 -23.59 11.69 -16.91
N PRO A 430 -24.78 11.12 -17.22
CA PRO A 430 -25.52 10.26 -16.29
C PRO A 430 -24.67 9.13 -15.72
N GLU A 431 -23.80 8.51 -16.53
CA GLU A 431 -22.95 7.41 -16.10
C GLU A 431 -21.92 7.83 -15.04
N SER A 432 -21.33 9.03 -15.19
CA SER A 432 -20.43 9.62 -14.20
C SER A 432 -21.17 9.97 -12.91
N LEU A 433 -22.39 10.51 -13.02
CA LEU A 433 -23.21 10.86 -11.86
C LEU A 433 -23.67 9.61 -11.10
N ASP A 434 -24.09 8.56 -11.80
CA ASP A 434 -24.50 7.28 -11.20
C ASP A 434 -23.33 6.61 -10.46
N ALA A 435 -22.15 6.60 -11.07
CA ALA A 435 -20.94 6.12 -10.43
C ALA A 435 -20.58 6.96 -9.19
N ALA A 436 -20.70 8.29 -9.29
CA ALA A 436 -20.45 9.17 -8.16
C ALA A 436 -21.43 8.94 -7.01
N CYS A 437 -22.72 8.76 -7.32
CA CYS A 437 -23.74 8.45 -6.31
C CYS A 437 -23.44 7.13 -5.60
N ALA A 438 -23.03 6.09 -6.34
CA ALA A 438 -22.66 4.80 -5.77
C ALA A 438 -21.42 4.89 -4.87
N GLY A 439 -20.38 5.60 -5.29
CA GLY A 439 -19.17 5.81 -4.47
C GLY A 439 -19.43 6.64 -3.22
N VAL A 440 -20.24 7.70 -3.32
CA VAL A 440 -20.65 8.50 -2.17
C VAL A 440 -21.46 7.65 -1.19
N ASP A 441 -22.43 6.87 -1.66
CA ASP A 441 -23.21 5.96 -0.81
C ASP A 441 -22.34 4.91 -0.13
N TRP A 442 -21.38 4.34 -0.85
CA TRP A 442 -20.41 3.39 -0.33
C TRP A 442 -19.61 3.98 0.85
N LEU A 443 -19.05 5.19 0.68
CA LEU A 443 -18.31 5.90 1.74
C LEU A 443 -19.22 6.22 2.95
N LEU A 444 -20.46 6.64 2.71
CA LEU A 444 -21.43 6.91 3.79
C LEU A 444 -21.73 5.65 4.62
N ASN A 445 -21.81 4.49 3.97
CA ASN A 445 -22.05 3.21 4.63
C ASN A 445 -20.81 2.67 5.36
N LEU A 446 -19.62 3.14 4.98
CA LEU A 446 -18.35 2.79 5.61
C LEU A 446 -18.11 3.54 6.93
N GLN A 447 -18.67 4.74 7.09
CA GLN A 447 -18.44 5.63 8.24
C GLN A 447 -18.67 4.91 9.60
N ASN A 448 -17.64 4.97 10.44
CA ASN A 448 -17.66 4.37 11.77
C ASN A 448 -18.50 5.20 12.75
N ARG A 449 -18.71 4.65 13.96
CA ARG A 449 -19.52 5.30 15.00
C ARG A 449 -18.87 6.58 15.53
N ASP A 450 -17.54 6.59 15.61
CA ASP A 450 -16.72 7.74 15.99
C ASP A 450 -16.77 8.89 14.95
N GLY A 451 -17.36 8.64 13.77
CA GLY A 451 -17.52 9.63 12.70
C GLY A 451 -16.43 9.57 11.63
N GLY A 452 -15.31 8.89 11.90
CA GLY A 452 -14.24 8.74 10.94
C GLY A 452 -14.46 7.62 9.93
N ILE A 453 -13.56 7.53 8.96
CA ILE A 453 -13.61 6.60 7.83
C ILE A 453 -12.47 5.57 7.96
N PRO A 454 -12.77 4.26 7.99
CA PRO A 454 -11.77 3.20 7.91
C PRO A 454 -11.37 2.90 6.46
N THR A 455 -10.40 2.02 6.22
CA THR A 455 -9.94 1.74 4.85
C THR A 455 -10.89 0.87 4.03
N PHE A 456 -11.16 -0.36 4.46
CA PHE A 456 -11.84 -1.36 3.61
C PHE A 456 -13.26 -1.70 4.06
N CYS A 457 -13.51 -1.69 5.37
CA CYS A 457 -14.79 -2.12 5.91
C CYS A 457 -15.14 -1.38 7.20
N ARG A 458 -16.44 -1.22 7.41
CA ARG A 458 -16.98 -0.70 8.66
C ARG A 458 -16.75 -1.72 9.76
N GLY A 459 -16.17 -1.29 10.87
CA GLY A 459 -15.86 -2.20 11.96
C GLY A 459 -16.03 -1.59 13.34
N TRP A 460 -15.32 -2.18 14.30
CA TRP A 460 -15.40 -1.83 15.72
C TRP A 460 -14.17 -1.04 16.19
N GLY A 461 -13.27 -0.70 15.27
CA GLY A 461 -12.04 0.07 15.53
C GLY A 461 -10.97 -0.71 16.29
N ALA A 462 -11.03 -2.05 16.25
CA ALA A 462 -10.13 -2.90 17.02
C ALA A 462 -8.87 -3.29 16.23
N LEU A 463 -8.88 -3.12 14.91
CA LEU A 463 -7.83 -3.56 14.01
C LEU A 463 -7.46 -2.41 13.05
N PRO A 464 -6.21 -2.36 12.53
CA PRO A 464 -5.76 -1.21 11.75
C PRO A 464 -6.66 -0.82 10.55
N PHE A 465 -7.27 -1.78 9.87
CA PHE A 465 -8.07 -1.59 8.66
C PHE A 465 -9.56 -1.28 8.91
N ASP A 466 -10.05 -1.54 10.12
CA ASP A 466 -11.44 -1.25 10.53
C ASP A 466 -11.52 -0.05 11.49
N ARG A 467 -10.35 0.49 11.85
CA ARG A 467 -10.17 1.73 12.58
C ARG A 467 -10.24 2.91 11.63
N SER A 468 -10.95 3.95 12.06
CA SER A 468 -10.98 5.23 11.37
C SER A 468 -9.58 5.84 11.28
N SER A 469 -9.29 6.51 10.16
CA SER A 469 -8.02 7.22 9.95
C SER A 469 -8.22 8.69 9.56
N PRO A 470 -7.37 9.63 10.03
CA PRO A 470 -7.50 11.05 9.69
C PRO A 470 -7.40 11.37 8.20
N ASP A 471 -6.40 10.84 7.50
CA ASP A 471 -6.17 11.03 6.07
C ASP A 471 -7.35 10.54 5.21
N LEU A 472 -7.83 9.32 5.45
CA LEU A 472 -8.97 8.73 4.73
C LEU A 472 -10.28 9.50 4.99
N THR A 473 -10.46 9.99 6.23
CA THR A 473 -11.60 10.83 6.58
C THR A 473 -11.54 12.17 5.84
N ALA A 474 -10.36 12.77 5.73
CA ALA A 474 -10.15 14.01 5.00
C ALA A 474 -10.37 13.84 3.49
N HIS A 475 -9.87 12.76 2.88
CA HIS A 475 -10.13 12.42 1.48
C HIS A 475 -11.63 12.28 1.21
N THR A 476 -12.35 11.57 2.09
CA THR A 476 -13.80 11.40 2.00
C THR A 476 -14.56 12.72 2.07
N ILE A 477 -14.18 13.63 3.00
CA ILE A 477 -14.79 14.97 3.09
C ILE A 477 -14.66 15.73 1.76
N ARG A 478 -13.47 15.69 1.13
CA ARG A 478 -13.24 16.36 -0.17
C ARG A 478 -14.17 15.82 -1.25
N ALA A 479 -14.27 14.50 -1.36
CA ALA A 479 -15.11 13.86 -2.37
C ALA A 479 -16.60 14.16 -2.15
N TRP A 480 -17.07 14.06 -0.91
CA TRP A 480 -18.43 14.44 -0.53
C TRP A 480 -18.74 15.90 -0.87
N ASN A 481 -17.84 16.83 -0.53
CA ASN A 481 -18.04 18.24 -0.78
C ASN A 481 -18.08 18.55 -2.29
N ALA A 482 -17.18 17.95 -3.07
CA ALA A 482 -17.12 18.15 -4.52
C ALA A 482 -18.41 17.70 -5.22
N TRP A 483 -18.98 16.57 -4.84
CA TRP A 483 -20.17 16.03 -5.50
C TRP A 483 -21.49 16.53 -4.92
N ARG A 484 -21.54 16.99 -3.66
CA ARG A 484 -22.79 17.40 -2.96
C ARG A 484 -23.75 18.21 -3.83
N PRO A 485 -23.31 19.24 -4.60
CA PRO A 485 -24.23 20.06 -5.41
C PRO A 485 -24.96 19.31 -6.54
N ALA A 486 -24.39 18.20 -7.01
CA ALA A 486 -24.94 17.40 -8.11
C ALA A 486 -25.71 16.15 -7.64
N LEU A 487 -25.65 15.81 -6.34
CA LEU A 487 -26.27 14.59 -5.82
C LEU A 487 -27.80 14.71 -5.74
N PRO A 488 -28.53 13.58 -5.85
CA PRO A 488 -29.94 13.53 -5.50
C PRO A 488 -30.16 14.00 -4.05
N ALA A 489 -31.25 14.75 -3.81
CA ALA A 489 -31.52 15.39 -2.52
C ALA A 489 -31.40 14.47 -1.31
N ALA A 490 -31.92 13.24 -1.39
CA ALA A 490 -31.84 12.27 -0.29
C ALA A 490 -30.40 11.84 0.04
N LEU A 491 -29.51 11.77 -0.97
CA LEU A 491 -28.11 11.42 -0.77
C LEU A 491 -27.31 12.64 -0.27
N ALA A 492 -27.60 13.83 -0.81
CA ALA A 492 -27.03 15.08 -0.33
C ALA A 492 -27.33 15.30 1.17
N GLU A 493 -28.56 15.07 1.62
CA GLU A 493 -28.96 15.18 3.03
C GLU A 493 -28.21 14.18 3.94
N ARG A 494 -27.84 13.00 3.40
CA ARG A 494 -27.00 12.04 4.14
C ARG A 494 -25.57 12.52 4.27
N VAL A 495 -25.02 13.12 3.21
CA VAL A 495 -23.70 13.77 3.25
C VAL A 495 -23.70 14.90 4.29
N GLU A 496 -24.70 15.78 4.27
CA GLU A 496 -24.82 16.89 5.23
C GLU A 496 -24.88 16.42 6.69
N ARG A 497 -25.48 15.25 6.97
CA ARG A 497 -25.47 14.65 8.31
C ARG A 497 -24.17 13.93 8.66
N ALA A 498 -23.46 13.40 7.66
CA ALA A 498 -22.23 12.65 7.87
C ALA A 498 -21.00 13.54 8.04
N THR A 499 -20.94 14.67 7.32
CA THR A 499 -19.79 15.60 7.32
C THR A 499 -19.45 16.13 8.71
N PRO A 500 -20.39 16.64 9.53
CA PRO A 500 -20.07 17.14 10.87
C PRO A 500 -19.48 16.06 11.80
N ARG A 501 -19.89 14.80 11.62
CA ARG A 501 -19.35 13.66 12.37
C ARG A 501 -17.91 13.35 11.95
N ALA A 502 -17.61 13.45 10.66
CA ALA A 502 -16.26 13.30 10.12
C ALA A 502 -15.34 14.44 10.60
N VAL A 503 -15.82 15.68 10.58
CA VAL A 503 -15.10 16.84 11.13
C VAL A 503 -14.84 16.64 12.63
N HIS A 504 -15.85 16.25 13.40
CA HIS A 504 -15.69 15.99 14.83
C HIS A 504 -14.62 14.91 15.11
N TYR A 505 -14.60 13.83 14.33
CA TYR A 505 -13.54 12.83 14.43
C TYR A 505 -12.15 13.42 14.19
N LEU A 506 -11.99 14.29 13.19
CA LEU A 506 -10.70 14.95 12.91
C LEU A 506 -10.28 15.87 14.06
N GLU A 507 -11.20 16.62 14.65
CA GLU A 507 -10.91 17.45 15.82
C GLU A 507 -10.47 16.61 17.03
N GLN A 508 -11.15 15.48 17.29
CA GLN A 508 -10.82 14.58 18.40
C GLN A 508 -9.53 13.78 18.19
N SER A 509 -9.13 13.57 16.94
CA SER A 509 -7.92 12.80 16.58
C SER A 509 -6.69 13.67 16.37
N GLN A 510 -6.82 15.01 16.41
CA GLN A 510 -5.67 15.92 16.34
C GLN A 510 -4.78 15.71 17.56
N GLN A 511 -3.48 15.59 17.33
CA GLN A 511 -2.49 15.51 18.39
C GLN A 511 -2.40 16.84 19.16
N PRO A 512 -1.92 16.83 20.42
CA PRO A 512 -1.79 18.05 21.22
C PRO A 512 -0.94 19.15 20.57
N ASP A 513 -0.01 18.79 19.69
CA ASP A 513 0.84 19.73 18.96
C ASP A 513 0.18 20.31 17.70
N GLY A 514 -0.99 19.80 17.29
CA GLY A 514 -1.71 20.23 16.10
C GLY A 514 -1.59 19.29 14.89
N SER A 515 -0.80 18.22 14.99
CA SER A 515 -0.57 17.28 13.89
C SER A 515 -1.58 16.12 13.82
N TRP A 516 -1.58 15.38 12.71
CA TRP A 516 -2.24 14.07 12.60
C TRP A 516 -1.28 13.02 12.04
N ILE A 517 -1.46 11.79 12.50
CA ILE A 517 -0.71 10.63 12.00
C ILE A 517 -1.56 9.91 10.93
N PRO A 518 -1.05 9.79 9.69
CA PRO A 518 -1.72 9.04 8.62
C PRO A 518 -1.57 7.52 8.84
N LEU A 519 -2.33 6.73 8.08
CA LEU A 519 -2.31 5.27 8.22
C LEU A 519 -1.38 4.58 7.22
N TRP A 520 -1.37 5.05 5.96
CA TRP A 520 -0.72 4.35 4.83
C TRP A 520 0.60 4.97 4.36
N PHE A 521 0.94 6.13 4.90
CA PHE A 521 2.14 6.88 4.54
C PHE A 521 3.01 7.06 5.78
N GLY A 522 4.28 6.69 5.67
CA GLY A 522 5.25 6.76 6.76
C GLY A 522 6.50 7.51 6.30
N ASN A 523 7.49 7.63 7.17
CA ASN A 523 8.83 8.06 6.76
C ASN A 523 9.90 7.21 7.48
N GLN A 524 10.80 6.57 6.72
CA GLN A 524 11.83 5.67 7.23
C GLN A 524 12.85 6.32 8.18
N GLN A 525 12.99 7.64 8.08
CA GLN A 525 13.94 8.41 8.88
C GLN A 525 13.28 9.06 10.10
N ALA A 526 11.95 9.07 10.15
CA ALA A 526 11.21 9.62 11.27
C ALA A 526 11.21 8.65 12.47
N PRO A 527 11.16 9.17 13.71
CA PRO A 527 10.90 8.36 14.88
C PRO A 527 9.60 7.54 14.70
N ASP A 528 9.66 6.27 15.08
CA ASP A 528 8.53 5.34 15.02
C ASP A 528 7.90 5.12 13.63
N ASP A 529 8.64 5.39 12.55
CA ASP A 529 8.20 5.25 11.15
C ASP A 529 7.02 6.20 10.76
N ALA A 530 6.68 7.18 11.61
CA ALA A 530 5.51 8.04 11.45
C ALA A 530 5.70 9.16 10.39
N ASN A 531 4.60 9.72 9.89
CA ASN A 531 4.63 10.83 8.95
C ASN A 531 3.59 11.91 9.29
N PRO A 532 3.73 12.63 10.42
CA PRO A 532 2.82 13.70 10.81
C PRO A 532 2.72 14.82 9.77
N VAL A 533 3.77 15.07 8.97
CA VAL A 533 3.70 16.07 7.89
C VAL A 533 2.68 15.66 6.83
N TYR A 534 2.76 14.44 6.33
CA TYR A 534 1.82 13.92 5.35
C TYR A 534 0.38 13.93 5.91
N GLY A 535 0.17 13.35 7.10
CA GLY A 535 -1.16 13.28 7.70
C GLY A 535 -1.79 14.65 7.93
N THR A 536 -1.03 15.59 8.48
CA THR A 536 -1.50 16.96 8.72
C THR A 536 -1.80 17.68 7.42
N ALA A 537 -0.97 17.51 6.39
CA ALA A 537 -1.21 18.09 5.07
C ALA A 537 -2.50 17.57 4.42
N ARG A 538 -2.74 16.25 4.44
CA ARG A 538 -3.98 15.67 3.88
C ARG A 538 -5.22 16.13 4.64
N VAL A 539 -5.16 16.19 5.97
CA VAL A 539 -6.27 16.67 6.80
C VAL A 539 -6.55 18.15 6.56
N LEU A 540 -5.52 18.98 6.48
CA LEU A 540 -5.68 20.40 6.21
C LEU A 540 -6.28 20.66 4.82
N GLU A 541 -5.86 19.92 3.78
CA GLU A 541 -6.51 19.98 2.46
C GLU A 541 -8.00 19.55 2.53
N GLY A 542 -8.32 18.55 3.36
CA GLY A 542 -9.69 18.10 3.55
C GLY A 542 -10.59 19.15 4.20
N LEU A 543 -10.14 19.71 5.31
CA LEU A 543 -10.86 20.76 6.03
C LEU A 543 -10.99 22.04 5.19
N ALA A 544 -9.93 22.41 4.45
CA ALA A 544 -9.96 23.56 3.54
C ALA A 544 -10.88 23.37 2.33
N SER A 545 -11.46 22.18 2.12
CA SER A 545 -12.48 21.99 1.08
C SER A 545 -13.89 22.34 1.55
N LEU A 546 -14.11 22.50 2.86
CA LEU A 546 -15.43 22.80 3.42
C LEU A 546 -15.84 24.26 3.19
N ASP A 547 -17.16 24.49 3.18
CA ASP A 547 -17.73 25.83 3.28
C ASP A 547 -17.34 26.48 4.62
N ASP A 548 -17.22 27.81 4.64
CA ASP A 548 -16.67 28.56 5.79
C ASP A 548 -17.40 28.26 7.10
N ASP A 549 -18.74 28.22 7.07
CA ASP A 549 -19.58 27.95 8.25
C ASP A 549 -19.39 26.53 8.84
N ALA A 550 -18.90 25.58 8.03
CA ALA A 550 -18.65 24.20 8.46
C ALA A 550 -17.18 23.95 8.85
N ALA A 551 -16.28 24.91 8.62
CA ALA A 551 -14.85 24.74 8.81
C ALA A 551 -14.45 24.88 10.31
N PRO A 552 -13.69 23.93 10.88
CA PRO A 552 -13.23 24.01 12.26
C PRO A 552 -12.00 24.92 12.37
N HIS A 553 -12.18 26.25 12.23
CA HIS A 553 -11.09 27.23 12.05
C HIS A 553 -9.94 27.11 13.07
N ALA A 554 -10.23 26.87 14.35
CA ALA A 554 -9.20 26.73 15.37
C ALA A 554 -8.33 25.48 15.15
N THR A 555 -8.94 24.38 14.71
CA THR A 555 -8.27 23.11 14.39
C THR A 555 -7.38 23.25 13.17
N GLU A 556 -7.87 23.92 12.12
CA GLU A 556 -7.09 24.21 10.91
C GLU A 556 -5.92 25.16 11.17
N PHE A 557 -6.13 26.19 11.98
CA PHE A 557 -5.09 27.15 12.31
C PHE A 557 -3.93 26.50 13.06
N ARG A 558 -4.22 25.61 14.03
CA ARG A 558 -3.17 24.81 14.71
C ARG A 558 -2.40 23.94 13.71
N ALA A 559 -3.10 23.31 12.78
CA ALA A 559 -2.50 22.47 11.75
C ALA A 559 -1.56 23.25 10.81
N ALA A 560 -2.02 24.39 10.30
CA ALA A 560 -1.24 25.26 9.41
C ALA A 560 -0.02 25.84 10.14
N SER A 561 -0.19 26.25 11.41
CA SER A 561 0.90 26.74 12.25
C SER A 561 1.95 25.65 12.51
N TRP A 562 1.50 24.43 12.82
CA TRP A 562 2.40 23.30 13.03
C TRP A 562 3.18 22.96 11.75
N LEU A 563 2.51 22.92 10.59
CA LEU A 563 3.18 22.68 9.31
C LEU A 563 4.23 23.76 9.00
N ALA A 564 3.91 25.04 9.21
CA ALA A 564 4.88 26.12 9.02
C ALA A 564 6.09 26.00 9.97
N ALA A 565 5.86 25.56 11.22
CA ALA A 565 6.92 25.33 12.19
C ALA A 565 7.75 24.06 11.92
N ALA A 566 7.18 23.05 11.25
CA ALA A 566 7.84 21.80 10.89
C ALA A 566 8.81 21.92 9.70
N ARG A 567 8.78 23.06 8.98
CA ARG A 567 9.66 23.34 7.84
C ARG A 567 11.13 23.33 8.27
N SER A 568 11.97 22.69 7.47
CA SER A 568 13.42 22.69 7.67
C SER A 568 14.05 24.05 7.32
N PRO A 569 15.24 24.38 7.85
CA PRO A 569 15.91 25.66 7.57
C PRO A 569 16.21 25.91 6.08
N ASP A 570 16.37 24.85 5.29
CA ASP A 570 16.58 24.89 3.83
C ASP A 570 15.29 25.16 3.04
N GLY A 571 14.12 25.11 3.70
CA GLY A 571 12.82 25.42 3.11
C GLY A 571 11.95 24.21 2.76
N GLY A 572 12.49 22.99 2.83
CA GLY A 572 11.74 21.77 2.57
C GLY A 572 11.07 21.19 3.82
N TRP A 573 10.35 20.07 3.66
CA TRP A 573 9.79 19.26 4.74
C TRP A 573 10.21 17.80 4.59
N GLY A 574 10.56 17.17 5.72
CA GLY A 574 10.63 15.71 5.85
C GLY A 574 9.37 15.15 6.51
N GLY A 575 9.37 13.87 6.90
CA GLY A 575 8.23 13.23 7.56
C GLY A 575 7.81 13.84 8.91
N ALA A 576 8.75 14.47 9.62
CA ALA A 576 8.55 15.12 10.91
C ALA A 576 9.58 16.25 11.12
N PRO A 577 9.40 17.14 12.11
CA PRO A 577 10.41 18.16 12.43
C PRO A 577 11.80 17.56 12.67
N GLY A 578 12.82 18.09 11.99
CA GLY A 578 14.21 17.61 12.08
C GLY A 578 14.55 16.39 11.23
N VAL A 579 13.59 15.83 10.50
CA VAL A 579 13.83 14.82 9.47
C VAL A 579 14.26 15.50 8.17
N ALA A 580 15.21 14.89 7.44
CA ALA A 580 15.70 15.46 6.19
C ALA A 580 14.55 15.64 5.17
N PRO A 581 14.50 16.77 4.45
CA PRO A 581 13.44 16.99 3.47
C PRO A 581 13.43 16.02 2.30
N SER A 582 12.22 15.73 1.81
CA SER A 582 11.98 14.97 0.57
C SER A 582 11.08 15.77 -0.38
N ILE A 583 11.00 15.34 -1.63
CA ILE A 583 10.10 15.95 -2.62
C ILE A 583 8.64 15.71 -2.23
N GLU A 584 8.32 14.49 -1.80
CA GLU A 584 6.96 14.08 -1.49
C GLU A 584 6.39 14.85 -0.28
N GLU A 585 7.11 14.91 0.83
CA GLU A 585 6.65 15.62 2.04
C GLU A 585 6.62 17.14 1.83
N THR A 586 7.62 17.70 1.17
CA THR A 586 7.64 19.13 0.83
C THR A 586 6.44 19.49 -0.04
N ALA A 587 6.14 18.67 -1.05
CA ALA A 587 5.04 18.94 -1.95
C ALA A 587 3.67 18.87 -1.26
N VAL A 588 3.40 17.83 -0.46
CA VAL A 588 2.10 17.74 0.24
C VAL A 588 1.92 18.86 1.26
N ALA A 589 2.97 19.25 1.99
CA ALA A 589 2.93 20.36 2.95
C ALA A 589 2.69 21.71 2.25
N LEU A 590 3.44 21.99 1.17
CA LEU A 590 3.29 23.21 0.37
C LEU A 590 1.87 23.31 -0.22
N GLY A 591 1.37 22.23 -0.81
CA GLY A 591 0.03 22.19 -1.40
C GLY A 591 -1.06 22.49 -0.37
N ALA A 592 -0.95 21.91 0.83
CA ALA A 592 -1.88 22.12 1.93
C ALA A 592 -1.86 23.57 2.44
N LEU A 593 -0.67 24.12 2.73
CA LEU A 593 -0.52 25.51 3.20
C LEU A 593 -1.02 26.52 2.16
N SER A 594 -0.70 26.31 0.89
CA SER A 594 -1.13 27.21 -0.20
C SER A 594 -2.66 27.22 -0.35
N THR A 595 -3.29 26.03 -0.32
CA THR A 595 -4.75 25.88 -0.43
C THR A 595 -5.47 26.49 0.77
N TRP A 596 -5.00 26.21 1.98
CA TRP A 596 -5.60 26.77 3.20
C TRP A 596 -5.42 28.29 3.30
N SER A 597 -4.21 28.81 3.05
CA SER A 597 -3.92 30.25 3.13
C SER A 597 -4.76 31.04 2.12
N GLN A 598 -4.99 30.47 0.93
CA GLN A 598 -5.90 31.06 -0.04
C GLN A 598 -7.33 31.17 0.51
N ARG A 599 -7.90 30.08 1.03
CA ARG A 599 -9.27 30.07 1.57
C ARG A 599 -9.42 31.03 2.75
N ALA A 600 -8.48 31.01 3.69
CA ALA A 600 -8.51 31.87 4.87
C ALA A 600 -8.58 33.37 4.50
N ARG A 601 -7.92 33.76 3.40
CA ARG A 601 -7.93 35.13 2.90
C ARG A 601 -9.22 35.50 2.16
N THR A 602 -9.80 34.58 1.40
CA THR A 602 -11.09 34.83 0.72
C THR A 602 -12.22 35.00 1.73
N SER A 603 -12.28 34.14 2.76
CA SER A 603 -13.29 34.27 3.83
C SER A 603 -13.17 35.61 4.57
N SER A 604 -11.94 36.06 4.88
CA SER A 604 -11.69 37.34 5.55
C SER A 604 -12.19 38.55 4.73
N LEU A 605 -11.99 38.53 3.40
CA LEU A 605 -12.40 39.60 2.50
C LEU A 605 -13.93 39.72 2.38
N ASP A 606 -14.63 38.58 2.29
CA ASP A 606 -16.09 38.55 2.18
C ASP A 606 -16.78 39.06 3.46
N HIS A 607 -16.22 38.76 4.64
CA HIS A 607 -16.71 39.30 5.91
C HIS A 607 -16.50 40.82 6.03
N THR A 608 -15.37 41.37 5.57
CA THR A 608 -15.14 42.83 5.59
C THR A 608 -16.07 43.59 4.65
N ALA A 609 -16.40 43.03 3.48
CA ALA A 609 -17.34 43.65 2.55
C ALA A 609 -18.79 43.64 3.05
N SER A 610 -19.17 42.64 3.87
CA SER A 610 -20.52 42.56 4.46
C SER A 610 -20.77 43.53 5.62
N LEU A 611 -19.70 44.04 6.26
CA LEU A 611 -19.81 44.96 7.40
C LEU A 611 -19.96 46.43 6.98
N ASP A 612 -19.58 46.78 5.74
CA ASP A 612 -19.74 48.14 5.20
C ASP A 612 -21.18 48.46 4.76
N ASP A 613 -22.12 47.50 4.83
CA ASP A 613 -23.50 47.67 4.34
C ASP A 613 -24.59 47.66 5.44
N THR A 614 -24.24 47.63 6.73
CA THR A 614 -25.23 47.71 7.81
C THR A 614 -24.79 48.62 8.96
N ASP A 615 -25.16 49.89 8.87
CA ASP A 615 -25.16 50.83 9.99
C ASP A 615 -26.43 50.59 10.84
N SER A 616 -26.34 49.76 11.88
CA SER A 616 -27.37 49.66 12.92
C SER A 616 -26.77 49.30 14.27
N PRO A 617 -26.89 50.18 15.29
CA PRO A 617 -26.28 49.98 16.59
C PRO A 617 -27.28 49.32 17.54
N ASP A 618 -27.46 48.00 17.47
CA ASP A 618 -27.93 47.21 18.63
C ASP A 618 -27.99 45.71 18.30
N SER A 619 -26.95 44.97 18.67
CA SER A 619 -27.08 43.58 19.15
C SER A 619 -25.78 43.11 19.80
N THR A 620 -25.70 43.25 21.11
CA THR A 620 -24.73 42.57 21.95
C THR A 620 -25.21 41.13 22.20
N SER A 621 -24.87 40.20 21.30
CA SER A 621 -24.97 38.76 21.59
C SER A 621 -23.87 37.94 20.94
N SER A 622 -22.97 37.44 21.80
CA SER A 622 -22.10 36.26 21.68
C SER A 622 -21.74 35.76 20.27
N VAL A 623 -20.64 36.25 19.72
CA VAL A 623 -19.72 35.40 18.96
C VAL A 623 -18.31 35.75 19.40
N ALA A 624 -17.70 34.90 20.23
CA ALA A 624 -16.27 34.85 20.34
C ALA A 624 -15.74 34.29 19.00
N ARG A 625 -15.70 35.15 17.97
CA ARG A 625 -15.09 34.80 16.68
C ARG A 625 -13.60 34.61 16.92
N ALA A 626 -13.05 33.56 16.32
CA ALA A 626 -11.64 33.28 16.26
C ALA A 626 -10.87 34.60 16.13
N GLY A 627 -9.99 34.87 17.09
CA GLY A 627 -9.17 36.08 17.10
C GLY A 627 -8.58 36.28 15.71
N SER A 628 -8.53 37.55 15.27
CA SER A 628 -7.83 37.94 14.05
C SER A 628 -6.61 37.05 13.86
N LEU A 629 -6.61 36.22 12.81
CA LEU A 629 -5.51 35.32 12.51
C LEU A 629 -4.22 36.10 12.73
N ASP A 630 -3.41 35.68 13.71
CA ASP A 630 -2.24 36.45 14.13
C ASP A 630 -1.39 36.76 12.89
N SER A 631 -1.21 38.07 12.60
CA SER A 631 -0.51 38.54 11.40
C SER A 631 0.90 37.96 11.31
N THR A 632 1.51 37.68 12.46
CA THR A 632 2.83 37.06 12.55
C THR A 632 2.80 35.63 12.03
N THR A 633 1.80 34.85 12.45
CA THR A 633 1.62 33.47 12.02
C THR A 633 1.28 33.38 10.53
N LEU A 634 0.41 34.24 10.01
CA LEU A 634 0.13 34.30 8.57
C LEU A 634 1.38 34.64 7.75
N SER A 635 2.19 35.59 8.23
CA SER A 635 3.48 35.93 7.59
C SER A 635 4.46 34.75 7.61
N ALA A 636 4.49 33.95 8.68
CA ALA A 636 5.32 32.75 8.77
C ALA A 636 4.87 31.66 7.79
N ILE A 637 3.55 31.53 7.58
CA ILE A 637 2.97 30.62 6.59
C ILE A 637 3.35 31.05 5.17
N ASP A 638 3.22 32.33 4.83
CA ASP A 638 3.60 32.83 3.50
C ASP A 638 5.10 32.64 3.22
N THR A 639 5.94 32.91 4.23
CA THR A 639 7.39 32.67 4.16
C THR A 639 7.68 31.19 3.91
N SER A 640 6.89 30.30 4.53
CA SER A 640 7.03 28.86 4.35
C SER A 640 6.60 28.42 2.95
N ILE A 641 5.51 28.99 2.40
CA ILE A 641 5.06 28.75 1.03
C ILE A 641 6.15 29.13 0.02
N GLU A 642 6.69 30.35 0.12
CA GLU A 642 7.75 30.81 -0.80
C GLU A 642 8.99 29.92 -0.73
N ALA A 643 9.44 29.56 0.47
CA ALA A 643 10.60 28.70 0.65
C ALA A 643 10.36 27.28 0.09
N GLY A 644 9.17 26.72 0.28
CA GLY A 644 8.79 25.43 -0.28
C GLY A 644 8.77 25.43 -1.81
N VAL A 645 8.30 26.51 -2.43
CA VAL A 645 8.35 26.67 -3.90
C VAL A 645 9.80 26.68 -4.40
N ARG A 646 10.67 27.49 -3.78
CA ARG A 646 12.09 27.55 -4.16
C ARG A 646 12.76 26.18 -4.00
N TRP A 647 12.53 25.52 -2.86
CA TRP A 647 13.10 24.21 -2.57
C TRP A 647 12.66 23.16 -3.59
N LEU A 648 11.36 23.07 -3.94
CA LEU A 648 10.88 22.09 -4.92
C LEU A 648 11.42 22.35 -6.33
N ILE A 649 11.52 23.62 -6.75
CA ILE A 649 12.10 23.96 -8.06
C ILE A 649 13.56 23.48 -8.10
N GLU A 650 14.35 23.74 -7.07
CA GLU A 650 15.75 23.34 -7.01
C GLU A 650 15.90 21.81 -6.88
N ALA A 651 15.21 21.18 -5.93
CA ALA A 651 15.30 19.75 -5.65
C ALA A 651 14.84 18.89 -6.84
N THR A 652 13.93 19.41 -7.67
CA THR A 652 13.46 18.71 -8.88
C THR A 652 14.24 19.06 -10.14
N ASP A 653 15.28 19.91 -10.03
CA ASP A 653 16.03 20.44 -11.17
C ASP A 653 15.08 21.06 -12.20
N HIS A 654 14.23 21.99 -11.72
CA HIS A 654 13.15 22.61 -12.47
C HIS A 654 12.20 21.57 -13.11
N GLY A 655 11.94 20.46 -12.43
CA GLY A 655 11.11 19.36 -12.93
C GLY A 655 11.78 18.36 -13.88
N GLN A 656 13.10 18.45 -14.11
CA GLN A 656 13.85 17.49 -14.93
C GLN A 656 14.15 16.19 -14.20
N ARG A 657 14.51 16.26 -12.91
CA ARG A 657 14.90 15.10 -12.10
C ARG A 657 14.00 15.01 -10.89
N VAL A 658 13.11 14.03 -10.88
CA VAL A 658 12.07 13.88 -9.85
C VAL A 658 12.19 12.50 -9.21
N PRO A 659 13.28 12.22 -8.46
CA PRO A 659 13.50 10.92 -7.86
C PRO A 659 12.43 10.62 -6.80
N ALA A 660 11.95 9.38 -6.79
CA ALA A 660 11.00 8.91 -5.78
C ALA A 660 11.75 8.43 -4.53
N THR A 661 11.17 8.69 -3.36
CA THR A 661 11.67 8.23 -2.07
C THR A 661 10.67 7.27 -1.41
N PRO A 662 11.12 6.34 -0.54
CA PRO A 662 10.21 5.46 0.17
C PRO A 662 9.32 6.26 1.15
N ILE A 663 8.04 6.38 0.81
CA ILE A 663 7.02 7.06 1.62
C ILE A 663 5.81 6.15 1.88
N GLY A 664 5.55 5.20 0.99
CA GLY A 664 4.47 4.24 1.14
C GLY A 664 4.80 3.24 2.23
N LEU A 665 3.91 3.11 3.21
CA LEU A 665 4.05 2.14 4.29
C LEU A 665 2.87 1.17 4.26
N TYR A 666 3.13 -0.02 3.70
CA TYR A 666 2.16 -1.09 3.77
C TYR A 666 1.97 -1.54 5.22
N PHE A 667 0.76 -1.98 5.61
CA PHE A 667 0.42 -2.40 7.00
C PHE A 667 1.43 -3.37 7.65
N ALA A 668 2.16 -4.10 6.82
CA ALA A 668 3.26 -4.97 7.18
C ALA A 668 4.53 -4.28 7.71
N ARG A 669 4.50 -2.94 7.85
CA ARG A 669 5.69 -2.09 7.97
C ARG A 669 6.69 -2.35 6.84
N LEU A 670 6.16 -2.45 5.62
CA LEU A 670 6.95 -2.64 4.41
C LEU A 670 6.94 -1.37 3.57
N TRP A 671 8.13 -0.89 3.27
CA TRP A 671 8.33 0.34 2.54
C TRP A 671 8.28 0.12 1.03
N TYR A 672 7.68 1.07 0.34
CA TYR A 672 7.77 1.18 -1.11
C TYR A 672 7.86 2.65 -1.54
N SER A 673 8.42 2.87 -2.72
CA SER A 673 8.27 4.13 -3.45
C SER A 673 7.47 3.89 -4.72
N GLU A 674 6.87 4.95 -5.25
CA GLU A 674 6.15 4.93 -6.52
C GLU A 674 6.68 6.09 -7.37
N ALA A 675 7.01 5.81 -8.64
CA ALA A 675 7.75 6.72 -9.51
C ALA A 675 7.02 8.03 -9.90
N LEU A 676 5.69 8.03 -9.90
CA LEU A 676 4.85 9.18 -10.19
C LEU A 676 4.56 10.05 -8.96
N TYR A 677 4.58 9.51 -7.74
CA TYR A 677 4.31 10.25 -6.48
C TYR A 677 5.01 11.62 -6.41
N PRO A 678 6.35 11.73 -6.50
CA PRO A 678 7.01 13.02 -6.37
C PRO A 678 6.55 13.98 -7.48
N ARG A 679 6.29 13.50 -8.69
CA ARG A 679 5.82 14.32 -9.82
C ARG A 679 4.40 14.85 -9.61
N VAL A 680 3.46 13.98 -9.27
CA VAL A 680 2.05 14.38 -9.10
C VAL A 680 1.87 15.27 -7.87
N PHE A 681 2.60 14.99 -6.79
CA PHE A 681 2.57 15.85 -5.60
C PHE A 681 3.19 17.22 -5.89
N THR A 682 4.38 17.28 -6.53
CA THR A 682 5.00 18.57 -6.83
C THR A 682 4.17 19.40 -7.81
N LEU A 683 3.61 18.79 -8.86
CA LEU A 683 2.72 19.49 -9.78
C LEU A 683 1.51 20.08 -9.05
N ALA A 684 0.85 19.28 -8.20
CA ALA A 684 -0.29 19.72 -7.40
C ALA A 684 0.08 20.88 -6.46
N ALA A 685 1.24 20.81 -5.82
CA ALA A 685 1.73 21.79 -4.85
C ALA A 685 2.09 23.13 -5.51
N LEU A 686 2.89 23.08 -6.58
CA LEU A 686 3.30 24.27 -7.32
C LEU A 686 2.10 24.95 -7.99
N ALA A 687 1.11 24.17 -8.46
CA ALA A 687 -0.11 24.74 -9.04
C ALA A 687 -0.95 25.47 -7.97
N SER A 688 -1.10 24.88 -6.78
CA SER A 688 -1.73 25.55 -5.63
C SER A 688 -0.98 26.82 -5.23
N ALA A 689 0.36 26.78 -5.18
CA ALA A 689 1.18 27.95 -4.85
C ALA A 689 1.07 29.08 -5.88
N ALA A 690 1.04 28.74 -7.18
CA ALA A 690 0.82 29.71 -8.25
C ALA A 690 -0.55 30.39 -8.13
N HIS A 691 -1.59 29.64 -7.74
CA HIS A 691 -2.91 30.21 -7.50
C HIS A 691 -2.95 31.14 -6.27
N HIS A 692 -2.27 30.73 -5.19
CA HIS A 692 -2.10 31.54 -3.99
C HIS A 692 -1.44 32.89 -4.29
N ALA A 693 -0.30 32.91 -4.99
CA ALA A 693 0.41 34.13 -5.37
C ALA A 693 -0.45 35.09 -6.22
N ARG A 694 -1.25 34.56 -7.15
CA ARG A 694 -2.19 35.38 -7.94
C ARG A 694 -3.26 36.05 -7.07
N THR A 695 -3.74 35.37 -6.04
CA THR A 695 -4.77 35.90 -5.14
C THR A 695 -4.23 37.07 -4.30
N GLU A 696 -2.99 37.00 -3.84
CA GLU A 696 -2.35 38.11 -3.12
C GLU A 696 -2.16 39.36 -3.99
N SER A 697 -1.75 39.19 -5.25
CA SER A 697 -1.57 40.33 -6.18
C SER A 697 -2.87 41.12 -6.41
N ARG A 698 -4.02 40.44 -6.40
CA ARG A 698 -5.36 41.05 -6.54
C ARG A 698 -5.85 41.71 -5.25
N GLY A 699 -5.46 41.19 -4.09
CA GLY A 699 -5.77 41.80 -2.78
C GLY A 699 -5.05 43.14 -2.58
N SER A 700 -3.77 43.21 -2.95
CA SER A 700 -2.94 44.43 -2.80
C SER A 700 -3.40 45.58 -3.70
N SER A 701 -3.93 45.28 -4.89
CA SER A 701 -4.42 46.28 -5.86
C SER A 701 -5.79 46.88 -5.53
N ARG A 702 -6.55 46.31 -4.57
CA ARG A 702 -7.84 46.87 -4.10
C ARG A 702 -7.71 47.85 -2.92
N VAL A 703 -6.53 47.98 -2.30
CA VAL A 703 -6.33 48.81 -1.09
C VAL A 703 -5.85 50.24 -1.40
N SER A 704 -5.80 50.65 -2.67
CA SER A 704 -5.50 52.04 -3.05
C SER A 704 -6.74 52.75 -3.60
N PRO A 705 -7.58 53.40 -2.76
CA PRO A 705 -8.35 54.53 -3.24
C PRO A 705 -7.38 55.72 -3.32
N SER A 706 -7.04 56.13 -4.54
CA SER A 706 -6.46 57.45 -4.75
C SER A 706 -7.45 58.49 -4.21
N PRO A 707 -7.06 59.39 -3.30
CA PRO A 707 -7.90 60.51 -2.95
C PRO A 707 -7.76 61.57 -4.06
N GLU A 708 -8.66 61.54 -5.04
CA GLU A 708 -8.90 62.67 -5.95
C GLU A 708 -10.38 63.06 -5.88
N ALA A 709 -10.69 64.04 -5.03
CA ALA A 709 -11.06 65.41 -5.42
C ALA A 709 -11.32 66.25 -4.16
#